data_AF-A0A3A5AU90-F1
#
_entry.id   AF-A0A3A5AU90-F1
#
_cell.length_a   1.000
_cell.length_b   1.000
_cell.length_c   1.000
_cell.angle_alpha   90.00
_cell.angle_beta   90.00
_cell.angle_gamma   90.00
#
_symmetry.space_group_name_H-M   'P 1'
#
loop_
_entity.id
_entity.type
_entity.pdbx_description
1 polymer ?
#
loop_
_entity_poly.entity_id
_entity_poly.type
_entity_poly.pdbx_seq_one_letter_code
_entity_poly.pdbx_strand_id
1 'polypeptide(L)'
;MSSTFAKLKRWFIRKRPEDRAGASLAPPQSLMERYRHYKLLLGANVAILNILADIQTKKSEGFLFDMAYVRGAVNRLGQEVDILVEALVGLSGGRYRELERARQRIAERLQAELAVPEIRPSPLVLPLEEVQDGQFFGGKAEKLGELVRAGFPVPRGFAINAYAQKLFFQQSGLESFVHDAIRSADIRNLDSLRWVEGSIKDRLLATSLPPTLAQALAVAVAELGTERLAVRSSALQEDGLVSFAGQFESFLNVPADMVARRYKEVIASQFTPRALYYCHTSGFSYQELAMGVIVMEMVEAQSAGVMYTADPRNCEPTITVNAIWGLGSVTAGGHAEPDVYRVEGDRLASTKVGDKAHIHLRLPEGGVLEKETPAELQGACLSSAQVLELAELGRAVEQHWGSPQDIEWALDSPGRFSLLQARPLRLTAQAKPSYIPPRLKGVEVLLEQGAIASRGARAGPVFILTDDRDLSRVPQGAVLVAQRAQPEYGLAIGRIAAVVCEMGGVASHLATVLREAGVPAIFGAREATTRLKTGDMVTVDAYYGNIYAGCQEELLRSQPKDLLMQQSRAWRTLERVQEHIIPLNLLDPREENFRPEACRTYHDITRFAHEKAMAELFKFSQGGNYREGARQFKSKLPLEIFVVDLGGGIRPEASESAAIRPEDLTSRPLAAYWRGVEAIGWRGARPLDLVSFISVVMGGASDTQAQDRLQEDNYVIMAADYMNFATRLGYHFTTIESFLGAPGESYITLVYYVGGADLTRRVRRVLFLAKVLRQLDFRVELKGDSLTARIDGYDLETMENRLEALGRLIMVSKQLDMTMNSDALIEDYYQRFIASYDLKV
;
A
#
# COMPACT_ATOMS: atom_id res chain seq x y z
N MET A 1 -22.47 -39.86 78.57
CA MET A 1 -21.06 -39.57 78.24
C MET A 1 -20.41 -40.71 77.44
N SER A 2 -20.98 -41.13 76.28
CA SER A 2 -20.29 -42.10 75.40
C SER A 2 -20.44 -41.85 73.89
N SER A 3 -21.23 -40.85 73.44
CA SER A 3 -21.36 -40.54 72.00
C SER A 3 -20.44 -39.42 71.51
N THR A 4 -19.85 -38.63 72.41
CA THR A 4 -18.99 -37.48 72.06
C THR A 4 -17.56 -37.90 71.71
N PHE A 5 -17.05 -38.98 72.32
CA PHE A 5 -15.69 -39.47 72.08
C PHE A 5 -15.52 -40.22 70.74
N ALA A 6 -16.60 -40.81 70.20
CA ALA A 6 -16.57 -41.48 68.90
C ALA A 6 -16.55 -40.51 67.70
N LYS A 7 -17.11 -39.29 67.86
CA LYS A 7 -17.09 -38.26 66.82
C LYS A 7 -15.74 -37.53 66.72
N LEU A 8 -15.02 -37.34 67.83
CA LEU A 8 -13.68 -36.75 67.80
C LEU A 8 -12.64 -37.67 67.11
N LYS A 9 -12.78 -38.99 67.21
CA LYS A 9 -11.86 -39.94 66.52
C LYS A 9 -12.04 -39.96 64.99
N ARG A 10 -13.21 -39.61 64.47
CA ARG A 10 -13.46 -39.48 63.01
C ARG A 10 -12.97 -38.15 62.44
N TRP A 11 -12.83 -37.10 63.24
CA TRP A 11 -12.31 -35.82 62.78
C TRP A 11 -10.77 -35.81 62.70
N PHE A 12 -10.09 -36.58 63.57
CA PHE A 12 -8.63 -36.70 63.60
C PHE A 12 -8.01 -37.74 62.66
N ILE A 13 -8.82 -38.53 61.96
CA ILE A 13 -8.35 -39.47 60.93
C ILE A 13 -8.93 -39.04 59.58
N ARG A 14 -8.51 -37.87 59.09
CA ARG A 14 -8.61 -37.58 57.66
C ARG A 14 -7.52 -38.42 57.01
N LYS A 15 -7.94 -39.45 56.26
CA LYS A 15 -7.05 -40.32 55.46
C LYS A 15 -5.98 -39.45 54.80
N ARG A 16 -4.69 -39.81 54.99
CA ARG A 16 -3.64 -39.45 54.03
C ARG A 16 -4.18 -39.77 52.63
N PRO A 17 -3.93 -38.94 51.60
CA PRO A 17 -4.35 -39.29 50.26
C PRO A 17 -3.72 -40.65 49.92
N GLU A 18 -4.56 -41.68 49.86
CA GLU A 18 -4.20 -42.97 49.30
C GLU A 18 -3.77 -42.71 47.85
N ASP A 19 -2.66 -43.33 47.45
CA ASP A 19 -2.11 -43.32 46.10
C ASP A 19 -3.22 -43.44 45.05
N ARG A 20 -3.53 -42.33 44.36
CA ARG A 20 -4.35 -42.35 43.15
C ARG A 20 -3.45 -42.72 41.96
N ALA A 21 -3.06 -43.98 41.90
CA ALA A 21 -2.59 -44.57 40.65
C ALA A 21 -3.78 -44.61 39.67
N GLY A 22 -3.84 -43.66 38.74
CA GLY A 22 -4.82 -43.69 37.63
C GLY A 22 -5.39 -42.36 37.13
N ALA A 23 -5.08 -41.20 37.74
CA ALA A 23 -5.48 -39.91 37.17
C ALA A 23 -4.50 -39.51 36.04
N SER A 24 -5.03 -39.12 34.87
CA SER A 24 -4.21 -38.63 33.76
C SER A 24 -3.41 -37.40 34.18
N LEU A 25 -2.10 -37.42 33.93
CA LEU A 25 -1.17 -36.30 34.15
C LEU A 25 -1.18 -35.29 32.98
N ALA A 26 -2.03 -35.52 31.97
CA ALA A 26 -2.23 -34.61 30.85
C ALA A 26 -3.24 -33.50 31.21
N PRO A 27 -3.01 -32.24 30.78
CA PRO A 27 -3.96 -31.16 30.99
C PRO A 27 -5.29 -31.41 30.26
N PRO A 28 -6.41 -30.80 30.71
CA PRO A 28 -7.69 -30.91 30.01
C PRO A 28 -7.59 -30.46 28.55
N GLN A 29 -8.15 -31.24 27.62
CA GLN A 29 -8.09 -30.93 26.17
C GLN A 29 -8.68 -29.55 25.85
N SER A 30 -9.78 -29.17 26.50
CA SER A 30 -10.43 -27.87 26.32
C SER A 30 -9.52 -26.67 26.69
N LEU A 31 -8.56 -26.88 27.60
CA LEU A 31 -7.59 -25.88 28.00
C LEU A 31 -6.45 -25.77 26.99
N MET A 32 -5.95 -26.91 26.51
CA MET A 32 -4.94 -26.94 25.44
C MET A 32 -5.47 -26.28 24.15
N GLU A 33 -6.72 -26.55 23.78
CA GLU A 33 -7.36 -25.96 22.58
C GLU A 33 -7.48 -24.44 22.70
N ARG A 34 -7.92 -23.91 23.84
CA ARG A 34 -8.00 -22.46 24.07
C ARG A 34 -6.62 -21.80 24.05
N TYR A 35 -5.62 -22.42 24.67
CA TYR A 35 -4.24 -21.92 24.63
C TYR A 35 -3.69 -21.89 23.19
N ARG A 36 -3.99 -22.92 22.40
CA ARG A 36 -3.65 -22.97 20.98
C ARG A 36 -4.30 -21.83 20.20
N HIS A 37 -5.59 -21.56 20.43
CA HIS A 37 -6.28 -20.43 19.81
C HIS A 37 -5.63 -19.10 20.20
N TYR A 38 -5.25 -18.91 21.46
CA TYR A 38 -4.53 -17.70 21.90
C TYR A 38 -3.20 -17.51 21.16
N LYS A 39 -2.40 -18.57 20.98
CA LYS A 39 -1.15 -18.51 20.20
C LYS A 39 -1.36 -18.15 18.74
N LEU A 40 -2.39 -18.72 18.09
CA LEU A 40 -2.74 -18.39 16.71
C LEU A 40 -3.12 -16.91 16.58
N LEU A 41 -3.88 -16.38 17.54
CA LEU A 41 -4.28 -14.98 17.56
C LEU A 41 -3.06 -14.04 17.67
N LEU A 42 -2.08 -14.35 18.52
CA LEU A 42 -0.85 -13.54 18.64
C LEU A 42 -0.06 -13.53 17.34
N GLY A 43 0.17 -14.71 16.75
CA GLY A 43 0.88 -14.83 15.48
C GLY A 43 0.24 -13.99 14.37
N ALA A 44 -1.09 -14.10 14.22
CA ALA A 44 -1.85 -13.32 13.26
C ALA A 44 -1.80 -11.80 13.55
N ASN A 45 -1.90 -11.40 14.83
CA ASN A 45 -1.79 -10.00 15.23
C ASN A 45 -0.45 -9.38 14.80
N VAL A 46 0.67 -10.07 15.02
CA VAL A 46 1.99 -9.61 14.58
C VAL A 46 2.10 -9.55 13.05
N ALA A 47 1.62 -10.58 12.35
CA ALA A 47 1.64 -10.60 10.89
C ALA A 47 0.84 -9.42 10.30
N ILE A 48 -0.34 -9.12 10.85
CA ILE A 48 -1.16 -7.96 10.46
C ILE A 48 -0.38 -6.66 10.66
N LEU A 49 0.16 -6.41 11.85
CA LEU A 49 0.88 -5.16 12.15
C LEU A 49 2.09 -4.96 11.22
N ASN A 50 2.80 -6.04 10.87
CA ASN A 50 3.92 -5.98 9.92
C ASN A 50 3.45 -5.61 8.50
N ILE A 51 2.33 -6.15 8.04
CA ILE A 51 1.75 -5.81 6.73
C ILE A 51 1.26 -4.35 6.73
N LEU A 52 0.63 -3.88 7.82
CA LEU A 52 0.23 -2.48 7.97
C LEU A 52 1.42 -1.53 7.86
N ALA A 53 2.53 -1.87 8.54
CA ALA A 53 3.77 -1.10 8.49
C ALA A 53 4.36 -1.08 7.08
N ASP A 54 4.43 -2.22 6.37
CA ASP A 54 4.91 -2.27 4.97
C ASP A 54 4.08 -1.36 4.06
N ILE A 55 2.74 -1.40 4.16
CA ILE A 55 1.86 -0.53 3.39
C ILE A 55 2.14 0.96 3.68
N GLN A 56 2.30 1.31 4.95
CA GLN A 56 2.60 2.70 5.36
C GLN A 56 3.97 3.15 4.83
N THR A 57 5.02 2.34 4.98
CA THR A 57 6.37 2.65 4.51
C THR A 57 6.42 2.84 3.00
N LYS A 58 5.79 1.94 2.24
CA LYS A 58 5.74 2.06 0.77
C LYS A 58 5.04 3.33 0.29
N LYS A 59 4.08 3.82 1.07
CA LYS A 59 3.41 5.09 0.82
C LYS A 59 4.28 6.28 1.21
N SER A 60 4.89 6.29 2.39
CA SER A 60 5.61 7.46 2.91
C SER A 60 6.96 7.72 2.24
N GLU A 61 7.63 6.68 1.72
CA GLU A 61 9.01 6.77 1.22
C GLU A 61 9.14 6.80 -0.31
N GLY A 62 8.03 6.93 -1.04
CA GLY A 62 8.08 7.09 -2.50
C GLY A 62 8.63 5.86 -3.24
N PHE A 63 8.27 4.65 -2.80
CA PHE A 63 8.60 3.39 -3.47
C PHE A 63 7.69 3.08 -4.67
N LEU A 64 8.26 2.75 -5.83
CA LEU A 64 7.47 2.24 -6.95
C LEU A 64 6.80 0.90 -6.58
N PHE A 65 5.48 0.83 -6.69
CA PHE A 65 4.69 -0.40 -6.52
C PHE A 65 3.54 -0.45 -7.54
N ASP A 66 3.07 -1.66 -7.83
CA ASP A 66 2.05 -1.96 -8.82
C ASP A 66 0.75 -2.51 -8.17
N MET A 67 -0.27 -2.78 -8.99
CA MET A 67 -1.52 -3.39 -8.49
C MET A 67 -1.32 -4.83 -7.97
N ALA A 68 -0.27 -5.54 -8.41
CA ALA A 68 0.03 -6.88 -7.92
C ALA A 68 0.46 -6.83 -6.45
N TYR A 69 1.29 -5.85 -6.09
CA TYR A 69 1.61 -5.55 -4.70
C TYR A 69 0.36 -5.20 -3.90
N VAL A 70 -0.48 -4.27 -4.37
CA VAL A 70 -1.67 -3.82 -3.63
C VAL A 70 -2.62 -5.01 -3.37
N ARG A 71 -2.94 -5.80 -4.40
CA ARG A 71 -3.78 -7.01 -4.27
C ARG A 71 -3.13 -8.03 -3.33
N GLY A 72 -1.83 -8.28 -3.48
CA GLY A 72 -1.08 -9.21 -2.63
C GLY A 72 -1.07 -8.79 -1.15
N ALA A 73 -0.91 -7.50 -0.87
CA ALA A 73 -0.93 -6.95 0.48
C ALA A 73 -2.34 -7.09 1.10
N VAL A 74 -3.40 -6.72 0.38
CA VAL A 74 -4.79 -6.85 0.85
C VAL A 74 -5.18 -8.29 1.09
N ASN A 75 -4.82 -9.21 0.19
CA ASN A 75 -5.14 -10.63 0.32
C ASN A 75 -4.44 -11.26 1.53
N ARG A 76 -3.13 -11.03 1.69
CA ARG A 76 -2.39 -11.52 2.87
C ARG A 76 -2.99 -10.96 4.16
N LEU A 77 -3.30 -9.66 4.18
CA LEU A 77 -3.90 -9.03 5.34
C LEU A 77 -5.27 -9.65 5.68
N GLY A 78 -6.12 -9.89 4.68
CA GLY A 78 -7.41 -10.56 4.87
C GLY A 78 -7.28 -11.95 5.47
N GLN A 79 -6.32 -12.76 5.01
CA GLN A 79 -6.05 -14.10 5.53
C GLN A 79 -5.64 -14.08 7.00
N GLU A 80 -4.75 -13.17 7.39
CA GLU A 80 -4.33 -13.05 8.79
C GLU A 80 -5.48 -12.55 9.69
N VAL A 81 -6.32 -11.64 9.19
CA VAL A 81 -7.52 -11.19 9.91
C VAL A 81 -8.53 -12.34 10.07
N ASP A 82 -8.70 -13.21 9.07
CA ASP A 82 -9.54 -14.41 9.18
C ASP A 82 -9.05 -15.30 10.33
N ILE A 83 -7.75 -15.63 10.35
CA ILE A 83 -7.13 -16.43 11.41
C ILE A 83 -7.34 -15.80 12.78
N LEU A 84 -7.12 -14.49 12.91
CA LEU A 84 -7.27 -13.73 14.15
C LEU A 84 -8.72 -13.80 14.68
N VAL A 85 -9.73 -13.61 13.81
CA VAL A 85 -11.15 -13.67 14.18
C VAL A 85 -11.54 -15.08 14.59
N GLU A 86 -11.18 -16.10 13.80
CA GLU A 86 -11.46 -17.51 14.12
C GLU A 86 -10.84 -17.92 15.46
N ALA A 87 -9.60 -17.49 15.71
CA ALA A 87 -8.90 -17.75 16.95
C ALA A 87 -9.60 -17.11 18.16
N LEU A 88 -10.08 -15.86 18.06
CA LEU A 88 -10.84 -15.21 19.14
C LEU A 88 -12.18 -15.91 19.41
N VAL A 89 -12.89 -16.28 18.35
CA VAL A 89 -14.18 -17.01 18.45
C VAL A 89 -13.96 -18.36 19.13
N GLY A 90 -12.92 -19.11 18.76
CA GLY A 90 -12.52 -20.36 19.40
C GLY A 90 -12.13 -20.16 20.88
N LEU A 91 -11.27 -19.18 21.17
CA LEU A 91 -10.83 -18.85 22.52
C LEU A 91 -11.99 -18.51 23.47
N SER A 92 -12.99 -17.78 22.97
CA SER A 92 -14.12 -17.28 23.75
C SER A 92 -15.33 -18.23 23.82
N GLY A 93 -15.29 -19.35 23.10
CA GLY A 93 -16.44 -20.26 22.96
C GLY A 93 -17.61 -19.65 22.18
N GLY A 94 -17.33 -18.80 21.19
CA GLY A 94 -18.34 -18.24 20.30
C GLY A 94 -18.88 -16.85 20.66
N ARG A 95 -18.43 -16.25 21.77
CA ARG A 95 -19.00 -14.96 22.26
C ARG A 95 -18.80 -13.78 21.32
N TYR A 96 -17.73 -13.80 20.53
CA TYR A 96 -17.40 -12.70 19.61
C TYR A 96 -17.71 -13.02 18.15
N ARG A 97 -18.67 -13.92 17.88
CA ARG A 97 -19.04 -14.32 16.50
C ARG A 97 -19.50 -13.14 15.63
N GLU A 98 -20.08 -12.09 16.21
CA GLU A 98 -20.44 -10.85 15.49
C GLU A 98 -19.24 -10.18 14.79
N LEU A 99 -18.00 -10.43 15.24
CA LEU A 99 -16.78 -9.93 14.60
C LEU A 99 -16.60 -10.48 13.17
N GLU A 100 -17.14 -11.67 12.88
CA GLU A 100 -17.15 -12.27 11.54
C GLU A 100 -17.94 -11.40 10.55
N ARG A 101 -19.03 -10.76 11.01
CA ARG A 101 -19.82 -9.85 10.17
C ARG A 101 -19.08 -8.55 9.89
N ALA A 102 -18.42 -7.99 10.90
CA ALA A 102 -17.60 -6.79 10.73
C ALA A 102 -16.47 -7.03 9.72
N ARG A 103 -15.79 -8.17 9.84
CA ARG A 103 -14.76 -8.65 8.90
C ARG A 103 -15.30 -8.77 7.48
N GLN A 104 -16.43 -9.47 7.29
CA GLN A 104 -17.04 -9.67 5.97
C GLN A 104 -17.38 -8.35 5.29
N ARG A 105 -18.01 -7.41 6.02
CA ARG A 105 -18.34 -6.07 5.52
C ARG A 105 -17.12 -5.28 5.05
N ILE A 106 -16.00 -5.39 5.76
CA ILE A 106 -14.76 -4.70 5.37
C ILE A 106 -14.12 -5.39 4.16
N ALA A 107 -14.11 -6.72 4.12
CA ALA A 107 -13.61 -7.50 3.00
C ALA A 107 -14.36 -7.18 1.68
N GLU A 108 -15.69 -7.05 1.74
CA GLU A 108 -16.51 -6.67 0.58
C GLU A 108 -16.16 -5.28 0.03
N ARG A 109 -15.92 -4.30 0.91
CA ARG A 109 -15.48 -2.95 0.50
C ARG A 109 -14.10 -2.98 -0.14
N LEU A 110 -13.16 -3.69 0.48
CA LEU A 110 -11.82 -3.86 -0.08
C LEU A 110 -11.85 -4.53 -1.46
N GLN A 111 -12.69 -5.54 -1.63
CA GLN A 111 -12.86 -6.22 -2.92
C GLN A 111 -13.48 -5.30 -3.98
N ALA A 112 -14.45 -4.46 -3.60
CA ALA A 112 -15.03 -3.46 -4.49
C ALA A 112 -13.98 -2.44 -4.96
N GLU A 113 -13.10 -1.97 -4.06
CA GLU A 113 -12.02 -1.05 -4.39
C GLU A 113 -10.95 -1.65 -5.32
N LEU A 114 -10.72 -2.96 -5.22
CA LEU A 114 -9.76 -3.71 -6.06
C LEU A 114 -10.33 -4.15 -7.41
N ALA A 115 -11.64 -4.04 -7.60
CA ALA A 115 -12.32 -4.49 -8.81
C ALA A 115 -11.89 -3.68 -10.04
N VAL A 116 -11.92 -4.34 -11.20
CA VAL A 116 -11.79 -3.66 -12.49
C VAL A 116 -13.14 -3.00 -12.80
N PRO A 117 -13.20 -1.71 -13.18
CA PRO A 117 -14.46 -1.09 -13.61
C PRO A 117 -15.11 -1.91 -14.71
N GLU A 118 -16.36 -2.32 -14.51
CA GLU A 118 -17.07 -3.13 -15.50
C GLU A 118 -17.56 -2.25 -16.65
N ILE A 119 -17.11 -2.56 -17.88
CA ILE A 119 -17.64 -1.93 -19.09
C ILE A 119 -19.08 -2.42 -19.29
N ARG A 120 -20.04 -1.52 -19.02
CA ARG A 120 -21.49 -1.78 -19.10
C ARG A 120 -21.98 -1.76 -20.55
N PRO A 121 -23.05 -2.52 -20.87
CA PRO A 121 -23.72 -2.43 -22.17
C PRO A 121 -24.22 -1.00 -22.43
N SER A 122 -23.90 -0.47 -23.61
CA SER A 122 -24.27 0.87 -24.08
C SER A 122 -24.24 0.88 -25.61
N PRO A 123 -24.78 1.92 -26.28
CA PRO A 123 -24.74 2.01 -27.74
C PRO A 123 -23.32 1.85 -28.29
N LEU A 124 -23.18 1.01 -29.32
CA LEU A 124 -21.88 0.63 -29.88
C LEU A 124 -21.19 1.80 -30.60
N VAL A 125 -21.98 2.69 -31.19
CA VAL A 125 -21.54 3.84 -31.96
C VAL A 125 -22.45 5.02 -31.60
N LEU A 126 -21.86 6.21 -31.40
CA LEU A 126 -22.58 7.47 -31.19
C LEU A 126 -21.96 8.60 -32.03
N PRO A 127 -22.76 9.52 -32.59
CA PRO A 127 -22.26 10.78 -33.15
C PRO A 127 -21.43 11.55 -32.11
N LEU A 128 -20.40 12.27 -32.54
CA LEU A 128 -19.51 12.98 -31.59
C LEU A 128 -20.27 13.96 -30.70
N GLU A 129 -21.29 14.67 -31.21
CA GLU A 129 -22.13 15.56 -30.39
C GLU A 129 -22.81 14.88 -29.20
N GLU A 130 -23.08 13.57 -29.28
CA GLU A 130 -23.75 12.77 -28.24
C GLU A 130 -22.76 12.12 -27.25
N VAL A 131 -21.45 12.17 -27.53
CA VAL A 131 -20.43 11.55 -26.68
C VAL A 131 -20.15 12.42 -25.45
N GLN A 132 -20.56 11.96 -24.27
CA GLN A 132 -20.39 12.67 -22.99
C GLN A 132 -19.62 11.89 -21.93
N ASP A 133 -19.37 10.60 -22.13
CA ASP A 133 -18.80 9.73 -21.10
C ASP A 133 -17.47 9.11 -21.55
N GLY A 134 -16.36 9.69 -21.05
CA GLY A 134 -15.01 9.21 -21.30
C GLY A 134 -14.75 7.79 -20.77
N GLN A 135 -15.57 7.26 -19.85
CA GLN A 135 -15.43 5.90 -19.32
C GLN A 135 -15.84 4.82 -20.33
N PHE A 136 -16.53 5.20 -21.42
CA PHE A 136 -16.95 4.29 -22.49
C PHE A 136 -16.28 4.57 -23.82
N PHE A 137 -16.05 5.84 -24.15
CA PHE A 137 -15.50 6.25 -25.46
C PHE A 137 -14.05 6.73 -25.41
N GLY A 138 -13.47 6.81 -24.20
CA GLY A 138 -12.14 7.36 -23.96
C GLY A 138 -12.10 8.89 -23.93
N GLY A 139 -11.05 9.43 -23.31
CA GLY A 139 -10.94 10.86 -23.01
C GLY A 139 -10.83 11.76 -24.25
N LYS A 140 -10.31 11.26 -25.38
CA LYS A 140 -10.24 12.03 -26.63
C LYS A 140 -11.62 12.24 -27.24
N ALA A 141 -12.42 11.17 -27.30
CA ALA A 141 -13.76 11.22 -27.88
C ALA A 141 -14.69 12.11 -27.05
N GLU A 142 -14.62 12.00 -25.72
CA GLU A 142 -15.36 12.85 -24.78
C GLU A 142 -15.07 14.34 -25.00
N LYS A 143 -13.79 14.73 -25.03
CA LYS A 143 -13.39 16.14 -25.21
C LYS A 143 -13.76 16.67 -26.58
N LEU A 144 -13.64 15.85 -27.63
CA LEU A 144 -14.10 16.25 -28.97
C LEU A 144 -15.61 16.45 -29.00
N GLY A 145 -16.38 15.56 -28.37
CA GLY A 145 -17.82 15.73 -28.25
C GLY A 145 -18.22 16.99 -27.48
N GLU A 146 -17.47 17.33 -26.42
CA GLU A 146 -17.65 18.57 -25.68
C GLU A 146 -17.37 19.81 -26.53
N LEU A 147 -16.27 19.81 -27.30
CA LEU A 147 -15.96 20.91 -28.23
C LEU A 147 -17.05 21.10 -29.29
N VAL A 148 -17.57 20.00 -29.86
CA VAL A 148 -18.69 20.05 -30.82
C VAL A 148 -19.92 20.70 -30.18
N ARG A 149 -20.30 20.28 -28.97
CA ARG A 149 -21.45 20.86 -28.24
C ARG A 149 -21.25 22.32 -27.86
N ALA A 150 -20.01 22.72 -27.58
CA ALA A 150 -19.65 24.11 -27.29
C ALA A 150 -19.56 24.99 -28.55
N GLY A 151 -19.74 24.42 -29.74
CA GLY A 151 -19.77 25.16 -31.01
C GLY A 151 -18.38 25.45 -31.60
N PHE A 152 -17.33 24.78 -31.14
CA PHE A 152 -15.99 24.89 -31.72
C PHE A 152 -15.91 24.16 -33.08
N PRO A 153 -15.00 24.58 -33.97
CA PRO A 153 -14.89 23.99 -35.30
C PRO A 153 -14.19 22.62 -35.23
N VAL A 154 -14.96 21.56 -35.01
CA VAL A 154 -14.49 20.18 -35.01
C VAL A 154 -15.08 19.45 -36.24
N PRO A 155 -14.29 18.67 -37.01
CA PRO A 155 -14.83 17.89 -38.13
C PRO A 155 -15.90 16.90 -37.66
N ARG A 156 -16.92 16.67 -38.50
CA ARG A 156 -18.01 15.74 -38.15
C ARG A 156 -17.46 14.33 -38.00
N GLY A 157 -18.05 13.56 -37.10
CA GLY A 157 -17.59 12.22 -36.81
C GLY A 157 -18.48 11.48 -35.83
N PHE A 158 -18.09 10.26 -35.52
CA PHE A 158 -18.69 9.42 -34.50
C PHE A 158 -17.60 8.71 -33.69
N ALA A 159 -17.98 8.21 -32.51
CA ALA A 159 -17.12 7.40 -31.67
C ALA A 159 -17.69 6.00 -31.50
N ILE A 160 -16.80 5.02 -31.49
CA ILE A 160 -17.07 3.60 -31.24
C ILE A 160 -16.71 3.33 -29.79
N ASN A 161 -17.62 2.67 -29.09
CA ASN A 161 -17.54 2.40 -27.67
C ASN A 161 -16.54 1.28 -27.34
N ALA A 162 -15.81 1.39 -26.23
CA ALA A 162 -14.95 0.33 -25.70
C ALA A 162 -15.72 -0.99 -25.43
N TYR A 163 -17.03 -0.92 -25.14
CA TYR A 163 -17.91 -2.09 -25.07
C TYR A 163 -17.98 -2.87 -26.39
N ALA A 164 -17.82 -2.21 -27.54
CA ALA A 164 -17.77 -2.87 -28.83
C ALA A 164 -16.55 -3.81 -28.95
N GLN A 165 -15.41 -3.43 -28.38
CA GLN A 165 -14.25 -4.33 -28.28
C GLN A 165 -14.56 -5.53 -27.38
N LYS A 166 -15.14 -5.30 -26.20
CA LYS A 166 -15.54 -6.38 -25.28
C LYS A 166 -16.49 -7.37 -25.96
N LEU A 167 -17.52 -6.88 -26.64
CA LEU A 167 -18.47 -7.69 -27.41
C LEU A 167 -17.77 -8.48 -28.52
N PHE A 168 -16.88 -7.83 -29.27
CA PHE A 168 -16.09 -8.48 -30.29
C PHE A 168 -15.26 -9.63 -29.71
N PHE A 169 -14.56 -9.39 -28.60
CA PHE A 169 -13.66 -10.38 -27.99
C PHE A 169 -14.43 -11.58 -27.44
N GLN A 170 -15.56 -11.35 -26.78
CA GLN A 170 -16.39 -12.39 -26.19
C GLN A 170 -17.07 -13.28 -27.24
N GLN A 171 -17.69 -12.70 -28.27
CA GLN A 171 -18.44 -13.46 -29.28
C GLN A 171 -17.56 -14.27 -30.23
N SER A 172 -16.29 -13.89 -30.37
CA SER A 172 -15.32 -14.52 -31.27
C SER A 172 -14.36 -15.50 -30.59
N GLY A 173 -14.36 -15.55 -29.26
CA GLY A 173 -13.37 -16.31 -28.47
C GLY A 173 -11.96 -15.73 -28.53
N LEU A 174 -11.78 -14.48 -28.97
CA LEU A 174 -10.48 -13.80 -28.95
C LEU A 174 -9.98 -13.53 -27.52
N GLU A 175 -10.88 -13.40 -26.55
CA GLU A 175 -10.52 -13.07 -25.17
C GLU A 175 -9.57 -14.10 -24.54
N SER A 176 -9.89 -15.40 -24.66
CA SER A 176 -9.04 -16.47 -24.13
C SER A 176 -7.71 -16.55 -24.87
N PHE A 177 -7.73 -16.39 -26.20
CA PHE A 177 -6.52 -16.40 -27.02
C PHE A 177 -5.56 -15.27 -26.64
N VAL A 178 -6.06 -14.03 -26.53
CA VAL A 178 -5.25 -12.87 -26.13
C VAL A 178 -4.69 -13.06 -24.72
N HIS A 179 -5.51 -13.55 -23.79
CA HIS A 179 -5.08 -13.83 -22.42
C HIS A 179 -3.90 -14.83 -22.38
N ASP A 180 -4.01 -15.95 -23.10
CA ASP A 180 -2.95 -16.96 -23.14
C ASP A 180 -1.68 -16.47 -23.85
N ALA A 181 -1.84 -15.73 -24.96
CA ALA A 181 -0.71 -15.16 -25.68
C ALA A 181 0.12 -14.22 -24.78
N ILE A 182 -0.55 -13.30 -24.06
CA ILE A 182 0.11 -12.38 -23.14
C ILE A 182 0.75 -13.13 -21.96
N ARG A 183 0.07 -14.15 -21.41
CA ARG A 183 0.59 -14.94 -20.29
C ARG A 183 1.86 -15.72 -20.65
N SER A 184 1.99 -16.13 -21.91
CA SER A 184 3.17 -16.84 -22.42
C SER A 184 4.34 -15.93 -22.82
N ALA A 185 4.13 -14.61 -22.84
CA ALA A 185 5.11 -13.64 -23.29
C ALA A 185 6.23 -13.43 -22.25
N ASP A 186 7.48 -13.39 -22.70
CA ASP A 186 8.57 -12.85 -21.89
C ASP A 186 8.62 -11.33 -22.08
N ILE A 187 8.10 -10.60 -21.09
CA ILE A 187 8.03 -9.14 -21.08
C ILE A 187 9.40 -8.44 -21.16
N ARG A 188 10.49 -9.16 -20.85
CA ARG A 188 11.85 -8.63 -20.89
C ARG A 188 12.51 -8.85 -22.25
N ASN A 189 11.88 -9.63 -23.12
CA ASN A 189 12.38 -9.98 -24.43
C ASN A 189 11.54 -9.30 -25.53
N LEU A 190 12.15 -8.35 -26.24
CA LEU A 190 11.48 -7.59 -27.29
C LEU A 190 11.00 -8.48 -28.45
N ASP A 191 11.73 -9.54 -28.79
CA ASP A 191 11.34 -10.47 -29.86
C ASP A 191 10.13 -11.32 -29.44
N SER A 192 10.06 -11.70 -28.16
CA SER A 192 8.88 -12.37 -27.61
C SER A 192 7.64 -11.46 -27.71
N LEU A 193 7.79 -10.18 -27.33
CA LEU A 193 6.70 -9.20 -27.43
C LEU A 193 6.27 -8.92 -28.88
N ARG A 194 7.21 -8.80 -29.82
CA ARG A 194 6.92 -8.63 -31.25
C ARG A 194 6.19 -9.85 -31.83
N TRP A 195 6.56 -11.05 -31.41
CA TRP A 195 5.86 -12.28 -31.82
C TRP A 195 4.42 -12.32 -31.30
N VAL A 196 4.21 -11.92 -30.03
CA VAL A 196 2.87 -11.84 -29.43
C VAL A 196 2.02 -10.78 -30.12
N GLU A 197 2.58 -9.59 -30.37
CA GLU A 197 1.92 -8.53 -31.15
C GLU A 197 1.45 -9.05 -32.52
N GLY A 198 2.36 -9.65 -33.29
CA GLY A 198 2.05 -10.18 -34.62
C GLY A 198 0.95 -11.24 -34.57
N SER A 199 1.06 -12.19 -33.63
CA SER A 199 0.08 -13.27 -33.46
C SER A 199 -1.31 -12.76 -33.09
N ILE A 200 -1.40 -11.76 -32.20
CA ILE A 200 -2.66 -11.13 -31.81
C ILE A 200 -3.23 -10.33 -32.97
N LYS A 201 -2.40 -9.54 -33.66
CA LYS A 201 -2.81 -8.71 -34.81
C LYS A 201 -3.37 -9.57 -35.94
N ASP A 202 -2.67 -10.63 -36.36
CA ASP A 202 -3.12 -11.51 -37.43
C ASP A 202 -4.47 -12.16 -37.09
N ARG A 203 -4.62 -12.63 -35.85
CA ARG A 203 -5.87 -13.25 -35.39
C ARG A 203 -7.02 -12.24 -35.33
N LEU A 204 -6.78 -11.02 -34.85
CA LEU A 204 -7.78 -9.95 -34.82
C LEU A 204 -8.27 -9.61 -36.23
N LEU A 205 -7.35 -9.45 -37.19
CA LEU A 205 -7.69 -9.07 -38.57
C LEU A 205 -8.49 -10.16 -39.29
N ALA A 206 -8.13 -11.42 -39.08
CA ALA A 206 -8.83 -12.57 -39.67
C ALA A 206 -10.24 -12.80 -39.10
N THR A 207 -10.51 -12.34 -37.88
CA THR A 207 -11.78 -12.58 -37.19
C THR A 207 -12.84 -11.57 -37.64
N SER A 208 -14.04 -12.02 -38.05
CA SER A 208 -15.14 -11.13 -38.43
C SER A 208 -15.70 -10.33 -37.25
N LEU A 209 -16.11 -9.08 -37.50
CA LEU A 209 -16.80 -8.28 -36.48
C LEU A 209 -18.18 -8.88 -36.17
N PRO A 210 -18.70 -8.71 -34.94
CA PRO A 210 -20.09 -9.03 -34.62
C PRO A 210 -21.05 -8.34 -35.62
N PRO A 211 -22.10 -9.03 -36.12
CA PRO A 211 -23.02 -8.44 -37.10
C PRO A 211 -23.63 -7.12 -36.64
N THR A 212 -23.96 -7.00 -35.35
CA THR A 212 -24.50 -5.78 -34.73
C THR A 212 -23.52 -4.61 -34.80
N LEU A 213 -22.23 -4.86 -34.55
CA LEU A 213 -21.18 -3.85 -34.65
C LEU A 213 -20.92 -3.48 -36.11
N ALA A 214 -20.81 -4.46 -37.00
CA ALA A 214 -20.59 -4.22 -38.42
C ALA A 214 -21.71 -3.36 -39.04
N GLN A 215 -22.97 -3.64 -38.69
CA GLN A 215 -24.12 -2.87 -39.14
C GLN A 215 -24.11 -1.44 -38.58
N ALA A 216 -23.83 -1.26 -37.28
CA ALA A 216 -23.75 0.07 -36.66
C ALA A 216 -22.66 0.94 -37.32
N LEU A 217 -21.50 0.37 -37.61
CA LEU A 217 -20.42 1.06 -38.32
C LEU A 217 -20.83 1.45 -39.75
N ALA A 218 -21.46 0.54 -40.49
CA ALA A 218 -21.89 0.81 -41.86
C ALA A 218 -22.89 1.96 -41.94
N VAL A 219 -23.85 2.01 -41.00
CA VAL A 219 -24.83 3.11 -40.90
C VAL A 219 -24.12 4.43 -40.59
N ALA A 220 -23.28 4.47 -39.56
CA ALA A 220 -22.61 5.70 -39.15
C ALA A 220 -21.66 6.24 -40.24
N VAL A 221 -20.96 5.37 -40.97
CA VAL A 221 -20.11 5.77 -42.11
C VAL A 221 -20.95 6.33 -43.25
N ALA A 222 -22.09 5.72 -43.56
CA ALA A 222 -22.99 6.20 -44.61
C ALA A 222 -23.60 7.57 -44.27
N GLU A 223 -23.94 7.82 -43.00
CA GLU A 223 -24.50 9.10 -42.52
C GLU A 223 -23.50 10.26 -42.56
N LEU A 224 -22.20 9.99 -42.39
CA LEU A 224 -21.17 11.02 -42.60
C LEU A 224 -21.14 11.50 -44.05
N GLY A 225 -21.34 10.59 -45.01
CA GLY A 225 -21.44 10.92 -46.44
C GLY A 225 -20.13 11.38 -47.09
N THR A 226 -18.98 11.09 -46.47
CA THR A 226 -17.65 11.46 -46.97
C THR A 226 -16.87 10.24 -47.50
N GLU A 227 -16.03 10.46 -48.50
CA GLU A 227 -15.19 9.40 -49.09
C GLU A 227 -13.91 9.11 -48.29
N ARG A 228 -13.47 10.06 -47.45
CA ARG A 228 -12.18 9.99 -46.74
C ARG A 228 -12.33 10.37 -45.27
N LEU A 229 -11.83 9.49 -44.42
CA LEU A 229 -11.98 9.54 -42.97
C LEU A 229 -10.61 9.47 -42.27
N ALA A 230 -10.58 9.89 -41.01
CA ALA A 230 -9.52 9.59 -40.06
C ALA A 230 -10.07 8.64 -38.99
N VAL A 231 -9.32 7.56 -38.69
CA VAL A 231 -9.68 6.58 -37.65
C VAL A 231 -8.62 6.66 -36.56
N ARG A 232 -9.00 7.14 -35.37
CA ARG A 232 -8.09 7.48 -34.27
C ARG A 232 -8.40 6.68 -33.01
N SER A 233 -7.37 6.33 -32.26
CA SER A 233 -7.51 5.73 -30.93
C SER A 233 -8.11 6.70 -29.92
N SER A 234 -8.90 6.17 -29.00
CA SER A 234 -9.43 6.86 -27.82
C SER A 234 -9.58 5.83 -26.68
N ALA A 235 -8.47 5.31 -26.17
CA ALA A 235 -8.49 4.31 -25.09
C ALA A 235 -8.96 4.90 -23.76
N LEU A 236 -9.57 4.07 -22.91
CA LEU A 236 -10.13 4.51 -21.61
C LEU A 236 -9.09 5.13 -20.67
N GLN A 237 -7.82 4.71 -20.74
CA GLN A 237 -6.72 5.34 -20.00
C GLN A 237 -5.71 6.07 -20.90
N GLU A 238 -6.08 6.43 -22.14
CA GLU A 238 -5.17 7.09 -23.08
C GLU A 238 -4.66 8.44 -22.54
N ASP A 239 -5.53 9.18 -21.85
CA ASP A 239 -5.24 10.47 -21.20
C ASP A 239 -4.84 10.33 -19.71
N GLY A 240 -4.42 9.12 -19.31
CA GLY A 240 -3.85 8.79 -18.00
C GLY A 240 -2.51 9.51 -17.74
N LEU A 241 -1.78 9.06 -16.72
CA LEU A 241 -0.63 9.80 -16.16
C LEU A 241 0.65 9.78 -16.96
N VAL A 242 0.85 8.68 -17.67
CA VAL A 242 1.76 8.65 -18.78
C VAL A 242 0.81 8.53 -19.95
N SER A 243 0.62 9.63 -20.68
CA SER A 243 -0.23 9.64 -21.84
C SER A 243 0.18 8.46 -22.74
N PHE A 244 -0.77 7.60 -23.09
CA PHE A 244 -0.56 6.70 -24.23
C PHE A 244 -0.55 7.47 -25.56
N ALA A 245 -0.48 8.81 -25.51
CA ALA A 245 -0.49 9.71 -26.64
C ALA A 245 0.51 9.27 -27.72
N GLY A 246 0.03 8.69 -28.82
CA GLY A 246 0.92 8.22 -29.90
C GLY A 246 1.55 6.84 -29.65
N GLN A 247 1.07 6.07 -28.67
CA GLN A 247 1.35 4.62 -28.56
C GLN A 247 0.35 3.78 -29.36
N PHE A 248 -0.85 4.31 -29.55
CA PHE A 248 -1.90 3.67 -30.32
C PHE A 248 -1.98 4.25 -31.72
N GLU A 249 -2.37 3.40 -32.66
CA GLU A 249 -2.37 3.73 -34.06
C GLU A 249 -3.48 4.73 -34.42
N SER A 250 -3.17 5.64 -35.32
CA SER A 250 -4.14 6.54 -35.94
C SER A 250 -3.93 6.51 -37.45
N PHE A 251 -4.99 6.20 -38.18
CA PHE A 251 -4.96 6.06 -39.63
C PHE A 251 -5.61 7.28 -40.27
N LEU A 252 -4.85 7.97 -41.13
CA LEU A 252 -5.32 9.14 -41.87
C LEU A 252 -5.67 8.76 -43.31
N ASN A 253 -6.57 9.54 -43.92
CA ASN A 253 -7.00 9.39 -45.32
C ASN A 253 -7.51 7.96 -45.63
N VAL A 254 -8.39 7.45 -44.77
CA VAL A 254 -8.97 6.11 -44.84
C VAL A 254 -10.22 6.13 -45.74
N PRO A 255 -10.28 5.27 -46.78
CA PRO A 255 -11.50 5.05 -47.54
C PRO A 255 -12.64 4.50 -46.67
N ALA A 256 -13.88 4.92 -46.94
CA ALA A 256 -15.06 4.56 -46.15
C ALA A 256 -15.27 3.04 -45.97
N ASP A 257 -14.99 2.25 -47.01
CA ASP A 257 -15.08 0.79 -47.01
C ASP A 257 -14.00 0.09 -46.16
N MET A 258 -12.92 0.81 -45.82
CA MET A 258 -11.80 0.29 -45.03
C MET A 258 -11.93 0.56 -43.53
N VAL A 259 -12.95 1.30 -43.08
CA VAL A 259 -13.13 1.68 -41.67
C VAL A 259 -13.18 0.47 -40.73
N ALA A 260 -13.93 -0.57 -41.09
CA ALA A 260 -14.04 -1.79 -40.28
C ALA A 260 -12.69 -2.51 -40.10
N ARG A 261 -11.82 -2.48 -41.12
CA ARG A 261 -10.46 -3.02 -41.03
C ARG A 261 -9.59 -2.14 -40.15
N ARG A 262 -9.61 -0.81 -40.36
CA ARG A 262 -8.81 0.13 -39.56
C ARG A 262 -9.20 0.11 -38.08
N TYR A 263 -10.48 -0.06 -37.77
CA TYR A 263 -10.95 -0.28 -36.40
C TYR A 263 -10.24 -1.46 -35.71
N LYS A 264 -10.12 -2.61 -36.39
CA LYS A 264 -9.40 -3.77 -35.85
C LYS A 264 -7.90 -3.50 -35.69
N GLU A 265 -7.29 -2.76 -36.62
CA GLU A 265 -5.88 -2.37 -36.54
C GLU A 265 -5.64 -1.42 -35.35
N VAL A 266 -6.56 -0.48 -35.08
CA VAL A 266 -6.52 0.36 -33.88
C VAL A 266 -6.63 -0.49 -32.61
N ILE A 267 -7.54 -1.47 -32.57
CA ILE A 267 -7.60 -2.40 -31.43
C ILE A 267 -6.29 -3.18 -31.27
N ALA A 268 -5.72 -3.67 -32.37
CA ALA A 268 -4.47 -4.42 -32.33
C ALA A 268 -3.30 -3.60 -31.75
N SER A 269 -3.32 -2.26 -31.90
CA SER A 269 -2.29 -1.39 -31.33
C SER A 269 -2.21 -1.40 -29.79
N GLN A 270 -3.23 -1.91 -29.09
CA GLN A 270 -3.18 -2.18 -27.64
C GLN A 270 -2.13 -3.23 -27.26
N PHE A 271 -1.72 -4.06 -28.20
CA PHE A 271 -0.83 -5.20 -27.97
C PHE A 271 0.57 -4.99 -28.55
N THR A 272 0.93 -3.75 -28.87
CA THR A 272 2.32 -3.41 -29.24
C THR A 272 3.26 -3.73 -28.08
N PRO A 273 4.55 -4.03 -28.33
CA PRO A 273 5.54 -4.30 -27.30
C PRO A 273 5.59 -3.20 -26.23
N ARG A 274 5.42 -1.95 -26.65
CA ARG A 274 5.37 -0.79 -25.76
C ARG A 274 4.16 -0.81 -24.84
N ALA A 275 2.96 -1.04 -25.39
CA ALA A 275 1.73 -1.10 -24.60
C ALA A 275 1.72 -2.31 -23.63
N LEU A 276 2.20 -3.47 -24.07
CA LEU A 276 2.32 -4.67 -23.24
C LEU A 276 3.32 -4.48 -22.09
N TYR A 277 4.51 -3.95 -22.38
CA TYR A 277 5.52 -3.64 -21.37
C TYR A 277 5.00 -2.65 -20.33
N TYR A 278 4.30 -1.61 -20.78
CA TYR A 278 3.68 -0.63 -19.90
C TYR A 278 2.61 -1.26 -19.00
N CYS A 279 1.71 -2.08 -19.56
CA CYS A 279 0.69 -2.79 -18.77
C CYS A 279 1.32 -3.59 -17.64
N HIS A 280 2.36 -4.36 -17.96
CA HIS A 280 3.04 -5.20 -16.99
C HIS A 280 3.72 -4.37 -15.90
N THR A 281 4.51 -3.36 -16.28
CA THR A 281 5.27 -2.52 -15.32
C THR A 281 4.38 -1.62 -14.46
N SER A 282 3.22 -1.23 -14.98
CA SER A 282 2.26 -0.39 -14.26
C SER A 282 1.16 -1.20 -13.54
N GLY A 283 1.15 -2.53 -13.70
CA GLY A 283 0.16 -3.43 -13.12
C GLY A 283 -1.25 -3.31 -13.70
N PHE A 284 -1.39 -2.81 -14.93
CA PHE A 284 -2.68 -2.78 -15.64
C PHE A 284 -2.99 -4.12 -16.30
N SER A 285 -4.26 -4.50 -16.32
CA SER A 285 -4.77 -5.53 -17.24
C SER A 285 -4.96 -4.93 -18.63
N TYR A 286 -4.74 -5.69 -19.70
CA TYR A 286 -5.07 -5.23 -21.06
C TYR A 286 -6.57 -4.91 -21.21
N GLN A 287 -7.44 -5.53 -20.40
CA GLN A 287 -8.88 -5.24 -20.39
C GLN A 287 -9.17 -3.82 -19.90
N GLU A 288 -8.27 -3.24 -19.10
CA GLU A 288 -8.41 -1.87 -18.65
C GLU A 288 -8.16 -0.92 -19.82
N LEU A 289 -7.20 -1.23 -20.70
CA LEU A 289 -6.90 -0.48 -21.93
C LEU A 289 -7.94 -0.61 -23.04
N ALA A 290 -9.16 -1.04 -22.72
CA ALA A 290 -10.22 -1.14 -23.72
C ALA A 290 -10.32 0.16 -24.53
N MET A 291 -10.53 0.00 -25.83
CA MET A 291 -10.29 1.04 -26.82
C MET A 291 -11.62 1.58 -27.33
N GLY A 292 -11.88 2.85 -27.03
CA GLY A 292 -12.77 3.64 -27.86
C GLY A 292 -12.06 4.01 -29.16
N VAL A 293 -12.81 4.25 -30.23
CA VAL A 293 -12.24 4.63 -31.53
C VAL A 293 -13.05 5.76 -32.13
N ILE A 294 -12.37 6.84 -32.53
CA ILE A 294 -12.99 7.99 -33.19
C ILE A 294 -12.88 7.79 -34.70
N VAL A 295 -13.98 8.01 -35.41
CA VAL A 295 -14.00 8.07 -36.87
C VAL A 295 -14.54 9.44 -37.26
N MET A 296 -13.75 10.24 -37.97
CA MET A 296 -14.11 11.61 -38.32
C MET A 296 -13.74 11.96 -39.76
N GLU A 297 -14.39 12.98 -40.30
CA GLU A 297 -14.10 13.54 -41.63
C GLU A 297 -12.62 13.93 -41.74
N MET A 298 -11.98 13.54 -42.85
CA MET A 298 -10.59 13.89 -43.11
C MET A 298 -10.48 15.34 -43.61
N VAL A 299 -9.79 16.19 -42.85
CA VAL A 299 -9.49 17.57 -43.27
C VAL A 299 -8.44 17.56 -44.39
N GLU A 300 -8.70 18.30 -45.46
CA GLU A 300 -7.73 18.58 -46.52
C GLU A 300 -6.76 19.68 -46.06
N ALA A 301 -5.85 19.31 -45.17
CA ALA A 301 -4.96 20.25 -44.52
C ALA A 301 -3.90 20.80 -45.49
N GLN A 302 -3.90 22.12 -45.68
CA GLN A 302 -2.79 22.86 -46.25
C GLN A 302 -1.65 22.96 -45.23
N SER A 303 -2.00 23.25 -43.97
CA SER A 303 -1.09 23.28 -42.84
C SER A 303 -1.78 22.64 -41.63
N ALA A 304 -0.99 22.05 -40.75
CA ALA A 304 -1.47 21.47 -39.50
C ALA A 304 -0.41 21.60 -38.43
N GLY A 305 -0.79 21.38 -37.17
CA GLY A 305 0.17 21.41 -36.10
C GLY A 305 -0.43 21.32 -34.71
N VAL A 306 0.35 21.80 -33.74
CA VAL A 306 0.03 21.73 -32.31
C VAL A 306 0.15 23.11 -31.71
N MET A 307 -0.84 23.52 -30.93
CA MET A 307 -0.88 24.76 -30.18
C MET A 307 -0.89 24.47 -28.68
N TYR A 308 -0.04 25.18 -27.94
CA TYR A 308 -0.05 25.21 -26.49
C TYR A 308 -0.56 26.58 -26.04
N THR A 309 -1.58 26.62 -25.19
CA THR A 309 -2.15 27.90 -24.74
C THR A 309 -1.35 28.56 -23.59
N ALA A 310 -0.41 27.81 -23.01
CA ALA A 310 0.65 28.32 -22.14
C ALA A 310 2.00 27.69 -22.54
N ASP A 311 3.11 28.32 -22.17
CA ASP A 311 4.43 27.78 -22.49
C ASP A 311 4.67 26.50 -21.67
N PRO A 312 4.87 25.35 -22.34
CA PRO A 312 5.05 24.06 -21.66
C PRO A 312 6.34 23.98 -20.84
N ARG A 313 7.25 24.95 -20.98
CA ARG A 313 8.53 25.00 -20.27
C ARG A 313 8.37 25.71 -18.95
N ASN A 314 7.88 26.95 -18.93
CA ASN A 314 7.92 27.84 -17.77
C ASN A 314 6.54 28.25 -17.24
N CYS A 315 5.45 27.71 -17.80
CA CYS A 315 4.06 28.04 -17.42
C CYS A 315 3.73 29.53 -17.61
N GLU A 316 4.49 30.26 -18.43
CA GLU A 316 4.12 31.63 -18.79
C GLU A 316 2.86 31.60 -19.66
N PRO A 317 1.95 32.59 -19.52
CA PRO A 317 0.72 32.70 -20.30
C PRO A 317 1.03 33.19 -21.72
N THR A 318 1.92 32.48 -22.42
CA THR A 318 2.30 32.73 -23.80
C THR A 318 1.85 31.56 -24.65
N ILE A 319 1.15 31.87 -25.74
CA ILE A 319 0.65 30.85 -26.66
C ILE A 319 1.77 30.50 -27.62
N THR A 320 2.06 29.20 -27.75
CA THR A 320 3.04 28.69 -28.71
C THR A 320 2.32 27.86 -29.76
N VAL A 321 2.40 28.29 -31.02
CA VAL A 321 1.86 27.57 -32.17
C VAL A 321 3.02 26.93 -32.93
N ASN A 322 2.96 25.60 -33.09
CA ASN A 322 3.85 24.85 -33.95
C ASN A 322 3.10 24.50 -35.23
N ALA A 323 3.65 24.78 -36.41
CA ALA A 323 3.01 24.52 -37.69
C ALA A 323 3.94 23.80 -38.67
N ILE A 324 3.35 22.94 -39.50
CA ILE A 324 3.99 22.31 -40.65
C ILE A 324 3.07 22.38 -41.88
N TRP A 325 3.64 22.16 -43.06
CA TRP A 325 2.86 21.97 -44.27
C TRP A 325 2.25 20.57 -44.32
N GLY A 326 1.08 20.45 -44.94
CA GLY A 326 0.37 19.19 -45.12
C GLY A 326 -0.19 18.63 -43.81
N LEU A 327 -0.13 17.31 -43.67
CA LEU A 327 -0.71 16.59 -42.53
C LEU A 327 0.18 16.64 -41.28
N GLY A 328 -0.44 16.84 -40.11
CA GLY A 328 0.21 16.93 -38.79
C GLY A 328 1.09 15.74 -38.39
N SER A 329 0.93 14.58 -39.05
CA SER A 329 1.62 13.32 -38.70
C SER A 329 3.14 13.36 -38.87
N VAL A 330 3.69 14.30 -39.64
CA VAL A 330 5.17 14.45 -39.80
C VAL A 330 5.84 14.80 -38.46
N THR A 331 5.21 15.69 -37.67
CA THR A 331 5.76 16.12 -36.37
C THR A 331 5.73 15.02 -35.31
N ALA A 332 4.72 14.14 -35.36
CA ALA A 332 4.59 13.03 -34.42
C ALA A 332 5.75 12.01 -34.55
N GLY A 333 6.27 11.81 -35.77
CA GLY A 333 7.39 10.90 -36.04
C GLY A 333 8.79 11.52 -35.86
N GLY A 334 8.90 12.82 -35.56
CA GLY A 334 10.21 13.48 -35.42
C GLY A 334 10.97 13.71 -36.73
N HIS A 335 10.28 13.73 -37.88
CA HIS A 335 10.88 13.81 -39.21
C HIS A 335 11.04 15.23 -39.77
N ALA A 336 10.51 16.26 -39.09
CA ALA A 336 10.64 17.66 -39.50
C ALA A 336 10.66 18.62 -38.30
N GLU A 337 11.40 19.72 -38.42
CA GLU A 337 11.36 20.83 -37.46
C GLU A 337 10.20 21.79 -37.84
N PRO A 338 9.19 21.98 -36.97
CA PRO A 338 8.05 22.84 -37.27
C PRO A 338 8.43 24.33 -37.19
N ASP A 339 7.62 25.17 -37.83
CA ASP A 339 7.62 26.60 -37.57
C ASP A 339 7.08 26.86 -36.17
N VAL A 340 7.73 27.73 -35.41
CA VAL A 340 7.35 28.09 -34.05
C VAL A 340 6.98 29.55 -34.00
N TYR A 341 5.71 29.82 -33.67
CA TYR A 341 5.18 31.16 -33.46
C TYR A 341 4.86 31.35 -31.98
N ARG A 342 5.27 32.49 -31.41
CA ARG A 342 4.93 32.87 -30.04
C ARG A 342 4.03 34.08 -30.01
N VAL A 343 2.92 33.97 -29.31
CA VAL A 343 1.93 35.04 -29.16
C VAL A 343 1.86 35.48 -27.70
N GLU A 344 2.03 36.79 -27.48
CA GLU A 344 2.01 37.44 -26.16
C GLU A 344 0.90 38.48 -26.16
N GLY A 345 -0.17 38.28 -25.38
CA GLY A 345 -1.40 39.08 -25.55
C GLY A 345 -1.85 39.02 -27.01
N ASP A 346 -2.28 40.13 -27.61
CA ASP A 346 -2.82 40.11 -28.98
C ASP A 346 -1.76 40.38 -30.07
N ARG A 347 -0.48 40.11 -29.78
CA ARG A 347 0.61 40.29 -30.75
C ARG A 347 1.45 39.04 -30.95
N LEU A 348 1.88 38.83 -32.20
CA LEU A 348 2.93 37.89 -32.55
C LEU A 348 4.28 38.43 -32.07
N ALA A 349 4.84 37.80 -31.04
CA ALA A 349 6.09 38.23 -30.40
C ALA A 349 7.33 37.75 -31.18
N SER A 350 7.29 36.52 -31.71
CA SER A 350 8.40 35.97 -32.49
C SER A 350 7.95 34.87 -33.44
N THR A 351 8.62 34.78 -34.58
CA THR A 351 8.50 33.67 -35.54
C THR A 351 9.86 33.03 -35.74
N LYS A 352 9.93 31.71 -35.60
CA LYS A 352 11.09 30.91 -35.99
C LYS A 352 10.65 29.91 -37.05
N VAL A 353 11.19 30.03 -38.26
CA VAL A 353 10.93 29.08 -39.34
C VAL A 353 11.78 27.83 -39.11
N GLY A 354 11.16 26.66 -39.11
CA GLY A 354 11.81 25.36 -38.94
C GLY A 354 12.25 24.74 -40.27
N ASP A 355 13.22 23.83 -40.19
CA ASP A 355 13.65 23.00 -41.31
C ASP A 355 12.62 21.88 -41.56
N LYS A 356 11.75 22.13 -42.53
CA LYS A 356 10.62 21.28 -42.91
C LYS A 356 11.02 20.35 -44.07
N ALA A 357 12.06 19.53 -43.90
CA ALA A 357 12.63 18.71 -44.97
C ALA A 357 11.60 17.79 -45.68
N HIS A 358 10.60 17.30 -44.94
CA HIS A 358 9.58 16.38 -45.46
C HIS A 358 8.15 16.88 -45.21
N ILE A 359 7.23 16.48 -46.09
CA ILE A 359 5.79 16.76 -46.03
C ILE A 359 4.97 15.48 -46.21
N HIS A 360 3.91 15.33 -45.43
CA HIS A 360 2.92 14.26 -45.60
C HIS A 360 1.70 14.76 -46.35
N LEU A 361 1.34 14.08 -47.44
CA LEU A 361 0.18 14.37 -48.27
C LEU A 361 -0.76 13.17 -48.37
N ARG A 362 -2.03 13.44 -48.71
CA ARG A 362 -3.03 12.40 -48.99
C ARG A 362 -2.74 11.73 -50.34
N LEU A 363 -2.84 10.40 -50.38
CA LEU A 363 -2.90 9.64 -51.62
C LEU A 363 -4.33 9.55 -52.17
N PRO A 364 -4.55 9.64 -53.49
CA PRO A 364 -5.87 9.50 -54.10
C PRO A 364 -6.57 8.20 -53.71
N GLU A 365 -5.84 7.09 -53.67
CA GLU A 365 -6.31 5.73 -53.33
C GLU A 365 -6.52 5.49 -51.82
N GLY A 366 -6.14 6.45 -50.97
CA GLY A 366 -6.13 6.31 -49.52
C GLY A 366 -4.73 6.11 -48.94
N GLY A 367 -4.55 6.50 -47.68
CA GLY A 367 -3.25 6.52 -47.01
C GLY A 367 -2.46 7.82 -47.23
N VAL A 368 -1.20 7.83 -46.77
CA VAL A 368 -0.35 9.02 -46.70
C VAL A 368 0.96 8.76 -47.43
N LEU A 369 1.41 9.75 -48.21
CA LEU A 369 2.70 9.76 -48.87
C LEU A 369 3.62 10.77 -48.20
N GLU A 370 4.81 10.31 -47.81
CA GLU A 370 5.93 11.17 -47.42
C GLU A 370 6.75 11.54 -48.66
N LYS A 371 7.04 12.82 -48.81
CA LYS A 371 7.92 13.35 -49.86
C LYS A 371 8.78 14.49 -49.33
N GLU A 372 9.85 14.80 -50.04
CA GLU A 372 10.62 16.02 -49.78
C GLU A 372 9.76 17.26 -50.00
N THR A 373 9.92 18.25 -49.11
CA THR A 373 9.18 19.51 -49.19
C THR A 373 9.69 20.33 -50.38
N PRO A 374 8.81 20.72 -51.32
CA PRO A 374 9.18 21.58 -52.44
C PRO A 374 9.86 22.88 -51.99
N ALA A 375 10.79 23.40 -52.80
CA ALA A 375 11.53 24.63 -52.48
C ALA A 375 10.61 25.85 -52.21
N GLU A 376 9.45 25.89 -52.87
CA GLU A 376 8.41 26.92 -52.72
C GLU A 376 7.76 26.93 -51.32
N LEU A 377 7.82 25.79 -50.61
CA LEU A 377 7.22 25.59 -49.28
C LEU A 377 8.26 25.63 -48.15
N GLN A 378 9.47 26.11 -48.42
CA GLN A 378 10.51 26.32 -47.38
C GLN A 378 10.20 27.51 -46.45
N GLY A 379 9.26 28.39 -46.82
CA GLY A 379 8.84 29.55 -46.04
C GLY A 379 7.97 29.23 -44.82
N ALA A 380 7.42 30.28 -44.22
CA ALA A 380 6.52 30.20 -43.07
C ALA A 380 5.17 29.55 -43.45
N CYS A 381 4.69 28.60 -42.65
CA CYS A 381 3.43 27.87 -42.88
C CYS A 381 2.18 28.74 -42.73
N LEU A 382 2.22 29.71 -41.81
CA LEU A 382 1.11 30.57 -41.46
C LEU A 382 1.47 32.05 -41.60
N SER A 383 0.49 32.85 -42.03
CA SER A 383 0.56 34.31 -41.95
C SER A 383 0.35 34.80 -40.52
N SER A 384 0.80 36.02 -40.21
CA SER A 384 0.60 36.60 -38.87
C SER A 384 -0.87 36.72 -38.47
N ALA A 385 -1.78 36.98 -39.43
CA ALA A 385 -3.22 37.04 -39.16
C ALA A 385 -3.78 35.67 -38.77
N GLN A 386 -3.40 34.61 -39.50
CA GLN A 386 -3.81 33.24 -39.20
C GLN A 386 -3.29 32.76 -37.83
N VAL A 387 -2.07 33.16 -37.46
CA VAL A 387 -1.52 32.83 -36.14
C VAL A 387 -2.33 33.47 -35.02
N LEU A 388 -2.74 34.74 -35.19
CA LEU A 388 -3.57 35.44 -34.20
C LEU A 388 -4.98 34.85 -34.11
N GLU A 389 -5.61 34.54 -35.25
CA GLU A 389 -6.91 33.86 -35.31
C GLU A 389 -6.88 32.51 -34.57
N LEU A 390 -5.85 31.70 -34.82
CA LEU A 390 -5.67 30.43 -34.12
C LEU A 390 -5.41 30.63 -32.62
N ALA A 391 -4.64 31.65 -32.25
CA ALA A 391 -4.39 31.97 -30.85
C ALA A 391 -5.68 32.41 -30.12
N GLU A 392 -6.56 33.16 -30.75
CA GLU A 392 -7.89 33.50 -30.22
C GLU A 392 -8.74 32.24 -30.03
N LEU A 393 -8.75 31.33 -31.00
CA LEU A 393 -9.42 30.04 -30.88
C LEU A 393 -8.87 29.24 -29.69
N GLY A 394 -7.55 29.20 -29.52
CA GLY A 394 -6.90 28.55 -28.38
C GLY A 394 -7.31 29.13 -27.02
N ARG A 395 -7.43 30.46 -26.92
CA ARG A 395 -7.91 31.13 -25.69
C ARG A 395 -9.35 30.79 -25.37
N ALA A 396 -10.22 30.77 -26.38
CA ALA A 396 -11.61 30.39 -26.18
C ALA A 396 -11.72 28.95 -25.65
N VAL A 397 -10.89 28.04 -26.16
CA VAL A 397 -10.80 26.66 -25.68
C VAL A 397 -10.24 26.57 -24.25
N GLU A 398 -9.18 27.32 -23.91
CA GLU A 398 -8.66 27.40 -22.54
C GLU A 398 -9.69 27.98 -21.57
N GLN A 399 -10.41 29.03 -21.97
CA GLN A 399 -11.45 29.66 -21.16
C GLN A 399 -12.61 28.69 -20.88
N HIS A 400 -12.96 27.84 -21.85
CA HIS A 400 -14.00 26.82 -21.70
C HIS A 400 -13.68 25.83 -20.57
N TRP A 401 -12.44 25.36 -20.50
CA TRP A 401 -12.00 24.38 -19.49
C TRP A 401 -11.31 24.97 -18.25
N GLY A 402 -11.06 26.29 -18.22
CA GLY A 402 -10.41 26.98 -17.10
C GLY A 402 -8.97 26.51 -16.80
N SER A 403 -8.31 25.87 -17.76
CA SER A 403 -6.94 25.37 -17.61
C SER A 403 -6.18 25.41 -18.95
N PRO A 404 -4.85 25.59 -18.94
CA PRO A 404 -4.06 25.58 -20.17
C PRO A 404 -4.24 24.30 -20.99
N GLN A 405 -4.18 24.41 -22.31
CA GLN A 405 -4.53 23.33 -23.25
C GLN A 405 -3.39 23.01 -24.23
N ASP A 406 -3.34 21.75 -24.63
CA ASP A 406 -2.57 21.18 -25.74
C ASP A 406 -3.57 20.78 -26.84
N ILE A 407 -3.50 21.47 -27.98
CA ILE A 407 -4.52 21.45 -29.03
C ILE A 407 -3.89 21.05 -30.36
N GLU A 408 -4.41 20.00 -31.00
CA GLU A 408 -4.08 19.67 -32.39
C GLU A 408 -5.06 20.37 -33.33
N TRP A 409 -4.54 20.96 -34.40
CA TRP A 409 -5.33 21.75 -35.36
C TRP A 409 -4.90 21.49 -36.80
N ALA A 410 -5.82 21.77 -37.73
CA ALA A 410 -5.55 21.80 -39.16
C ALA A 410 -6.20 23.02 -39.81
N LEU A 411 -5.56 23.53 -40.85
CA LEU A 411 -6.00 24.63 -41.70
C LEU A 411 -6.29 24.07 -43.10
N ASP A 412 -7.52 24.21 -43.58
CA ASP A 412 -7.92 23.77 -44.92
C ASP A 412 -7.58 24.82 -46.01
N SER A 413 -7.63 24.44 -47.28
CA SER A 413 -7.35 25.35 -48.41
C SER A 413 -8.25 26.61 -48.45
N PRO A 414 -9.55 26.53 -48.05
CA PRO A 414 -10.39 27.72 -47.82
C PRO A 414 -9.93 28.65 -46.69
N GLY A 415 -8.95 28.25 -45.86
CA GLY A 415 -8.42 29.04 -44.76
C GLY A 415 -9.19 28.89 -43.45
N ARG A 416 -9.95 27.81 -43.27
CA ARG A 416 -10.70 27.53 -42.03
C ARG A 416 -9.91 26.62 -41.10
N PHE A 417 -9.88 26.97 -39.83
CA PHE A 417 -9.31 26.13 -38.78
C PHE A 417 -10.28 25.05 -38.33
N SER A 418 -9.75 23.85 -38.10
CA SER A 418 -10.44 22.72 -37.49
C SER A 418 -9.62 22.19 -36.32
N LEU A 419 -10.27 22.01 -35.16
CA LEU A 419 -9.69 21.37 -33.98
C LEU A 419 -9.81 19.85 -34.12
N LEU A 420 -8.67 19.17 -34.03
CA LEU A 420 -8.58 17.72 -34.21
C LEU A 420 -8.46 16.98 -32.88
N GLN A 421 -8.01 17.68 -31.84
CA GLN A 421 -7.89 17.17 -30.48
C GLN A 421 -7.68 18.35 -29.53
N ALA A 422 -8.16 18.24 -28.29
CA ALA A 422 -7.74 19.11 -27.21
C ALA A 422 -7.59 18.29 -25.94
N ARG A 423 -6.59 18.63 -25.12
CA ARG A 423 -6.41 18.04 -23.80
C ARG A 423 -5.78 19.05 -22.85
N PRO A 424 -6.05 18.94 -21.53
CA PRO A 424 -5.38 19.77 -20.55
C PRO A 424 -3.87 19.64 -20.70
N LEU A 425 -3.20 20.78 -20.90
CA LEU A 425 -1.76 20.85 -20.85
C LEU A 425 -1.36 20.56 -19.40
N ARG A 426 -0.92 19.33 -19.15
CA ARG A 426 -0.32 18.95 -17.88
C ARG A 426 1.02 19.65 -17.75
N LEU A 427 0.97 20.93 -17.45
CA LEU A 427 2.06 21.63 -16.83
C LEU A 427 2.31 20.85 -15.56
N THR A 428 3.46 20.16 -15.47
CA THR A 428 3.88 19.69 -14.16
C THR A 428 3.82 20.94 -13.30
N ALA A 429 3.00 20.90 -12.24
CA ALA A 429 3.25 21.73 -11.09
C ALA A 429 4.60 21.27 -10.51
N GLN A 430 5.68 21.46 -11.26
CA GLN A 430 6.84 22.10 -10.71
C GLN A 430 6.26 23.40 -10.15
N ALA A 431 5.78 23.34 -8.91
CA ALA A 431 5.90 24.46 -8.00
C ALA A 431 7.23 25.09 -8.38
N LYS A 432 7.21 26.35 -8.89
CA LYS A 432 8.40 27.09 -9.33
C LYS A 432 9.57 26.50 -8.55
N PRO A 433 10.50 25.76 -9.19
CA PRO A 433 11.42 24.93 -8.43
C PRO A 433 11.95 25.78 -7.31
N SER A 434 11.70 25.39 -6.05
CA SER A 434 12.13 26.19 -4.90
C SER A 434 13.63 26.45 -4.98
N TYR A 435 14.31 25.66 -5.80
CA TYR A 435 15.68 25.81 -6.26
C TYR A 435 15.83 25.42 -7.75
N ILE A 436 16.28 26.35 -8.59
CA ILE A 436 16.90 26.03 -9.90
C ILE A 436 18.42 26.13 -9.66
N PRO A 437 19.20 25.05 -9.88
CA PRO A 437 20.62 25.10 -9.66
C PRO A 437 21.27 26.15 -10.58
N PRO A 438 22.30 26.89 -10.10
CA PRO A 438 23.03 27.82 -10.96
C PRO A 438 23.74 27.06 -12.08
N ARG A 439 23.87 27.70 -13.24
CA ARG A 439 24.71 27.15 -14.33
C ARG A 439 26.14 27.01 -13.82
N LEU A 440 26.68 25.79 -13.86
CA LEU A 440 28.04 25.51 -13.40
C LEU A 440 29.06 26.28 -14.24
N LYS A 441 30.06 26.86 -13.58
CA LYS A 441 31.18 27.59 -14.19
C LYS A 441 32.49 26.83 -13.91
N GLY A 442 33.39 26.79 -14.90
CA GLY A 442 34.70 26.15 -14.75
C GLY A 442 34.68 24.61 -14.80
N VAL A 443 33.56 24.02 -15.22
CA VAL A 443 33.41 22.57 -15.44
C VAL A 443 33.50 22.29 -16.95
N GLU A 444 34.15 21.19 -17.31
CA GLU A 444 34.24 20.77 -18.71
C GLU A 444 32.85 20.44 -19.28
N VAL A 445 32.49 21.17 -20.34
CA VAL A 445 31.22 20.99 -21.05
C VAL A 445 31.47 20.15 -22.29
N LEU A 446 30.89 18.95 -22.31
CA LEU A 446 31.03 18.02 -23.43
C LEU A 446 30.16 18.47 -24.61
N LEU A 447 28.94 18.94 -24.33
CA LEU A 447 27.98 19.44 -25.32
C LEU A 447 27.20 20.63 -24.76
N GLU A 448 26.94 21.61 -25.63
CA GLU A 448 26.18 22.82 -25.33
C GLU A 448 25.00 22.98 -26.30
N GLN A 449 23.99 23.76 -25.90
CA GLN A 449 22.92 24.30 -26.77
C GLN A 449 21.86 23.30 -27.26
N GLY A 450 21.58 22.24 -26.49
CA GLY A 450 20.43 21.38 -26.80
C GLY A 450 19.08 22.01 -26.36
N ALA A 451 18.02 21.71 -27.09
CA ALA A 451 16.66 22.09 -26.74
C ALA A 451 16.15 21.25 -25.56
N ILE A 452 15.68 21.94 -24.51
CA ILE A 452 15.16 21.29 -23.30
C ILE A 452 13.80 20.65 -23.62
N ALA A 453 13.78 19.32 -23.70
CA ALA A 453 12.56 18.54 -23.93
C ALA A 453 11.85 18.22 -22.61
N SER A 454 12.62 17.92 -21.55
CA SER A 454 12.11 17.67 -20.19
C SER A 454 13.09 18.21 -19.15
N ARG A 455 12.61 19.04 -18.22
CA ARG A 455 13.43 19.77 -17.25
C ARG A 455 13.93 18.87 -16.11
N GLY A 456 15.19 19.06 -15.74
CA GLY A 456 15.82 18.45 -14.56
C GLY A 456 17.31 18.20 -14.78
N ALA A 457 17.95 17.60 -13.79
CA ALA A 457 19.34 17.18 -13.92
C ALA A 457 19.56 15.79 -13.31
N ARG A 458 20.30 14.95 -14.03
CA ARG A 458 20.65 13.58 -13.65
C ARG A 458 22.02 13.21 -14.21
N ALA A 459 22.73 12.36 -13.47
CA ALA A 459 24.00 11.80 -13.88
C ALA A 459 23.90 10.29 -14.05
N GLY A 460 24.70 9.75 -14.96
CA GLY A 460 24.75 8.32 -15.23
C GLY A 460 25.75 7.95 -16.31
N PRO A 461 26.08 6.66 -16.45
CA PRO A 461 26.93 6.19 -17.54
C PRO A 461 26.19 6.34 -18.87
N VAL A 462 26.88 6.86 -19.89
CA VAL A 462 26.35 6.97 -21.24
C VAL A 462 26.09 5.59 -21.82
N PHE A 463 24.95 5.42 -22.47
CA PHE A 463 24.64 4.27 -23.32
C PHE A 463 24.19 4.79 -24.68
N ILE A 464 25.05 4.62 -25.70
CA ILE A 464 24.73 5.03 -27.07
C ILE A 464 23.90 3.93 -27.72
N LEU A 465 22.68 4.26 -28.11
CA LEU A 465 21.77 3.36 -28.79
C LEU A 465 21.96 3.50 -30.31
N THR A 466 22.49 2.45 -30.93
CA THR A 466 22.63 2.35 -32.39
C THR A 466 21.47 1.59 -33.04
N ASP A 467 20.80 0.72 -32.29
CA ASP A 467 19.70 -0.11 -32.75
C ASP A 467 18.69 -0.31 -31.61
N ASP A 468 17.40 -0.24 -31.90
CA ASP A 468 16.33 -0.36 -30.90
C ASP A 468 16.32 -1.72 -30.19
N ARG A 469 16.89 -2.76 -30.81
CA ARG A 469 17.05 -4.08 -30.19
C ARG A 469 17.93 -4.04 -28.94
N ASP A 470 18.83 -3.07 -28.86
CA ASP A 470 19.72 -2.87 -27.71
C ASP A 470 19.02 -2.16 -26.53
N LEU A 471 17.76 -1.73 -26.66
CA LEU A 471 16.97 -1.18 -25.55
C LEU A 471 16.87 -2.15 -24.36
N SER A 472 16.91 -3.45 -24.61
CA SER A 472 16.94 -4.47 -23.57
C SER A 472 18.22 -4.45 -22.73
N ARG A 473 19.34 -3.99 -23.32
CA ARG A 473 20.68 -3.96 -22.73
C ARG A 473 21.00 -2.67 -21.97
N VAL A 474 20.11 -1.68 -22.03
CA VAL A 474 20.27 -0.40 -21.31
C VAL A 474 20.39 -0.67 -19.80
N PRO A 475 21.51 -0.31 -19.16
CA PRO A 475 21.71 -0.54 -17.75
C PRO A 475 20.88 0.42 -16.89
N GLN A 476 20.61 0.02 -15.64
CA GLN A 476 19.92 0.87 -14.67
C GLN A 476 20.76 2.12 -14.36
N GLY A 477 20.13 3.29 -14.36
CA GLY A 477 20.73 4.60 -14.17
C GLY A 477 21.45 5.18 -15.38
N ALA A 478 21.33 4.60 -16.58
CA ALA A 478 22.07 5.06 -17.75
C ALA A 478 21.57 6.39 -18.34
N VAL A 479 22.46 7.17 -18.95
CA VAL A 479 22.10 8.28 -19.83
C VAL A 479 21.96 7.72 -21.25
N LEU A 480 20.74 7.64 -21.76
CA LEU A 480 20.46 7.12 -23.09
C LEU A 480 20.78 8.20 -24.13
N VAL A 481 21.70 7.89 -25.04
CA VAL A 481 22.10 8.78 -26.14
C VAL A 481 21.72 8.14 -27.47
N ALA A 482 21.00 8.87 -28.32
CA ALA A 482 20.53 8.36 -29.61
C ALA A 482 20.54 9.42 -30.70
N GLN A 483 20.57 8.99 -31.97
CA GLN A 483 20.56 9.92 -33.09
C GLN A 483 19.22 10.65 -33.25
N ARG A 484 18.10 9.92 -33.13
CA ARG A 484 16.75 10.46 -33.36
C ARG A 484 15.87 10.15 -32.16
N ALA A 485 15.05 11.11 -31.73
CA ALA A 485 14.07 10.91 -30.68
C ALA A 485 12.93 9.99 -31.18
N GLN A 486 12.89 8.76 -30.69
CA GLN A 486 11.92 7.75 -31.13
C GLN A 486 10.98 7.32 -29.99
N PRO A 487 9.69 7.02 -30.28
CA PRO A 487 8.73 6.56 -29.29
C PRO A 487 9.15 5.30 -28.50
N GLU A 488 9.90 4.40 -29.10
CA GLU A 488 10.32 3.10 -28.57
C GLU A 488 11.15 3.23 -27.28
N TYR A 489 11.86 4.36 -27.11
CA TYR A 489 12.70 4.63 -25.95
C TYR A 489 11.90 4.73 -24.66
N GLY A 490 10.58 4.90 -24.76
CA GLY A 490 9.65 4.77 -23.63
C GLY A 490 9.82 3.47 -22.84
N LEU A 491 10.22 2.38 -23.50
CA LEU A 491 10.50 1.07 -22.87
C LEU A 491 11.67 1.09 -21.87
N ALA A 492 12.54 2.11 -21.95
CA ALA A 492 13.72 2.23 -21.09
C ALA A 492 13.52 3.24 -19.94
N ILE A 493 12.39 3.96 -19.86
CA ILE A 493 12.17 5.05 -18.90
C ILE A 493 12.42 4.65 -17.44
N GLY A 494 11.97 3.46 -17.02
CA GLY A 494 12.20 2.97 -15.65
C GLY A 494 13.67 2.62 -15.33
N ARG A 495 14.54 2.56 -16.35
CA ARG A 495 15.95 2.21 -16.24
C ARG A 495 16.88 3.39 -16.45
N ILE A 496 16.48 4.43 -17.18
CA ILE A 496 17.37 5.53 -17.55
C ILE A 496 17.35 6.67 -16.54
N ALA A 497 18.48 7.37 -16.43
CA ALA A 497 18.64 8.58 -15.66
C ALA A 497 18.29 9.83 -16.48
N ALA A 498 18.61 9.86 -17.79
CA ALA A 498 18.31 10.97 -18.69
C ALA A 498 18.31 10.51 -20.17
N VAL A 499 17.77 11.36 -21.06
CA VAL A 499 17.78 11.13 -22.52
C VAL A 499 18.46 12.29 -23.25
N VAL A 500 19.32 11.96 -24.22
CA VAL A 500 19.95 12.93 -25.13
C VAL A 500 19.72 12.46 -26.57
N CYS A 501 19.12 13.30 -27.40
CA CYS A 501 18.92 13.02 -28.82
C CYS A 501 19.49 14.13 -29.73
N GLU A 502 20.15 13.74 -30.82
CA GLU A 502 20.67 14.72 -31.79
C GLU A 502 19.56 15.40 -32.59
N MET A 503 18.50 14.66 -32.93
CA MET A 503 17.31 15.15 -33.64
C MET A 503 16.04 14.88 -32.84
N GLY A 504 15.13 15.85 -32.82
CA GLY A 504 13.81 15.71 -32.20
C GLY A 504 13.21 17.04 -31.75
N GLY A 505 11.89 17.20 -31.94
CA GLY A 505 11.16 18.38 -31.46
C GLY A 505 10.82 18.28 -29.98
N VAL A 506 10.86 19.41 -29.26
CA VAL A 506 10.39 19.51 -27.86
C VAL A 506 8.88 19.25 -27.71
N ALA A 507 8.14 19.38 -28.82
CA ALA A 507 6.73 19.03 -28.95
C ALA A 507 6.51 17.57 -29.38
N SER A 508 7.56 16.75 -29.52
CA SER A 508 7.42 15.37 -29.95
C SER A 508 6.79 14.49 -28.85
N HIS A 509 6.27 13.34 -29.26
CA HIS A 509 5.67 12.37 -28.34
C HIS A 509 6.65 11.95 -27.23
N LEU A 510 7.89 11.59 -27.58
CA LEU A 510 8.88 11.20 -26.58
C LEU A 510 9.14 12.33 -25.55
N ALA A 511 9.19 13.60 -25.99
CA ALA A 511 9.34 14.73 -25.07
C ALA A 511 8.19 14.83 -24.06
N THR A 512 6.96 14.56 -24.49
CA THR A 512 5.79 14.55 -23.59
C THR A 512 5.91 13.45 -22.55
N VAL A 513 6.23 12.22 -22.97
CA VAL A 513 6.37 11.07 -22.08
C VAL A 513 7.51 11.28 -21.07
N LEU A 514 8.63 11.87 -21.48
CA LEU A 514 9.77 12.16 -20.59
C LEU A 514 9.43 13.27 -19.58
N ARG A 515 8.67 14.29 -19.98
CA ARG A 515 8.14 15.33 -19.07
C ARG A 515 7.21 14.74 -18.04
N GLU A 516 6.29 13.89 -18.49
CA GLU A 516 5.39 13.16 -17.62
C GLU A 516 6.20 12.27 -16.67
N ALA A 517 7.16 11.48 -17.15
CA ALA A 517 7.99 10.61 -16.32
C ALA A 517 9.02 11.33 -15.43
N GLY A 518 9.17 12.66 -15.55
CA GLY A 518 10.17 13.43 -14.81
C GLY A 518 11.62 13.04 -15.14
N VAL A 519 11.86 12.45 -16.31
CA VAL A 519 13.19 12.10 -16.79
C VAL A 519 13.76 13.30 -17.55
N PRO A 520 14.90 13.86 -17.14
CA PRO A 520 15.53 14.98 -17.85
C PRO A 520 15.89 14.61 -19.29
N ALA A 521 15.60 15.51 -20.22
CA ALA A 521 15.78 15.25 -21.63
C ALA A 521 16.22 16.48 -22.42
N ILE A 522 17.24 16.29 -23.27
CA ILE A 522 17.77 17.29 -24.18
C ILE A 522 17.68 16.74 -25.62
N PHE A 523 16.94 17.42 -26.49
CA PHE A 523 16.87 17.12 -27.93
C PHE A 523 17.61 18.18 -28.75
N GLY A 524 17.94 17.90 -30.00
CA GLY A 524 18.73 18.82 -30.81
C GLY A 524 20.20 18.92 -30.37
N ALA A 525 20.68 17.99 -29.55
CA ALA A 525 22.08 17.94 -29.10
C ALA A 525 22.96 17.36 -30.21
N ARG A 526 23.24 18.18 -31.23
CA ARG A 526 24.01 17.77 -32.41
C ARG A 526 25.35 17.15 -32.00
N GLU A 527 25.76 16.09 -32.69
CA GLU A 527 27.02 15.35 -32.46
C GLU A 527 27.08 14.60 -31.11
N ALA A 528 25.97 14.43 -30.40
CA ALA A 528 25.97 13.67 -29.14
C ALA A 528 26.45 12.23 -29.28
N THR A 529 26.10 11.56 -30.38
CA THR A 529 26.47 10.16 -30.64
C THR A 529 27.95 10.00 -31.00
N THR A 530 28.62 11.07 -31.44
CA THR A 530 30.03 11.04 -31.84
C THR A 530 30.96 11.61 -30.76
N ARG A 531 30.50 12.57 -29.95
CA ARG A 531 31.29 13.21 -28.90
C ARG A 531 31.25 12.50 -27.55
N LEU A 532 30.16 11.79 -27.24
CA LEU A 532 30.05 10.96 -26.04
C LEU A 532 30.51 9.54 -26.32
N LYS A 533 30.88 8.78 -25.28
CA LYS A 533 31.25 7.36 -25.41
C LYS A 533 30.49 6.51 -24.42
N THR A 534 30.02 5.34 -24.86
CA THR A 534 29.35 4.37 -23.99
C THR A 534 30.23 4.02 -22.78
N GLY A 535 29.66 4.11 -21.58
CA GLY A 535 30.32 3.88 -20.30
C GLY A 535 30.80 5.15 -19.59
N ASP A 536 31.00 6.25 -20.32
CA ASP A 536 31.47 7.50 -19.71
C ASP A 536 30.42 8.06 -18.75
N MET A 537 30.84 8.45 -17.55
CA MET A 537 29.97 9.12 -16.60
C MET A 537 29.75 10.56 -17.04
N VAL A 538 28.50 10.96 -17.21
CA VAL A 538 28.12 12.33 -17.59
C VAL A 538 26.98 12.85 -16.72
N THR A 539 26.86 14.17 -16.65
CA THR A 539 25.70 14.85 -16.06
C THR A 539 24.93 15.58 -17.14
N VAL A 540 23.65 15.24 -17.29
CA VAL A 540 22.72 15.92 -18.20
C VAL A 540 22.03 17.03 -17.43
N ASP A 541 22.25 18.27 -17.86
CA ASP A 541 21.63 19.48 -17.33
C ASP A 541 20.56 19.99 -18.31
N ALA A 542 19.34 19.52 -18.10
CA ALA A 542 18.18 19.97 -18.85
C ALA A 542 17.51 21.22 -18.24
N TYR A 543 18.23 22.02 -17.43
CA TYR A 543 17.83 23.39 -17.11
C TYR A 543 18.43 24.39 -18.09
N TYR A 544 19.68 24.15 -18.51
CA TYR A 544 20.41 25.04 -19.42
C TYR A 544 20.82 24.38 -20.74
N GLY A 545 20.48 23.10 -20.94
CA GLY A 545 20.73 22.39 -22.20
C GLY A 545 22.19 21.96 -22.37
N ASN A 546 22.88 21.63 -21.28
CA ASN A 546 24.30 21.28 -21.28
C ASN A 546 24.53 19.81 -20.85
N ILE A 547 25.65 19.24 -21.29
CA ILE A 547 26.12 17.93 -20.84
C ILE A 547 27.54 18.10 -20.33
N TYR A 548 27.76 17.74 -19.07
CA TYR A 548 29.04 17.87 -18.37
C TYR A 548 29.73 16.51 -18.21
N ALA A 549 31.06 16.52 -18.19
CA ALA A 549 31.84 15.34 -17.83
C ALA A 549 31.67 15.00 -16.34
N GLY A 550 31.59 13.71 -16.01
CA GLY A 550 31.49 13.21 -14.64
C GLY A 550 30.12 13.45 -13.96
N CYS A 551 30.08 13.14 -12.67
CA CYS A 551 28.91 13.37 -11.81
C CYS A 551 29.02 14.73 -11.12
N GLN A 552 28.14 15.67 -11.47
CA GLN A 552 28.11 17.02 -10.92
C GLN A 552 27.07 17.12 -9.81
N GLU A 553 27.45 16.78 -8.58
CA GLU A 553 26.53 16.68 -7.42
C GLU A 553 25.73 17.96 -7.13
N GLU A 554 26.28 19.13 -7.45
CA GLU A 554 25.63 20.44 -7.26
C GLU A 554 24.33 20.58 -8.06
N LEU A 555 24.26 19.96 -9.25
CA LEU A 555 23.06 19.93 -10.08
C LEU A 555 22.04 18.86 -9.61
N LEU A 556 22.48 17.88 -8.80
CA LEU A 556 21.68 16.73 -8.39
C LEU A 556 20.94 16.93 -7.05
N ARG A 557 21.16 18.06 -6.36
CA ARG A 557 20.52 18.37 -5.07
C ARG A 557 19.01 18.66 -5.24
N SER A 558 18.22 17.66 -4.84
CA SER A 558 16.76 17.58 -4.63
C SER A 558 15.83 18.31 -5.61
N GLN A 559 15.22 17.54 -6.51
CA GLN A 559 13.81 17.74 -6.86
C GLN A 559 12.95 16.92 -5.90
N PRO A 560 11.77 17.40 -5.46
CA PRO A 560 10.82 16.55 -4.73
C PRO A 560 10.40 15.38 -5.62
N LYS A 561 10.75 14.16 -5.18
CA LYS A 561 10.29 12.90 -5.75
C LYS A 561 8.87 12.64 -5.25
N ASP A 562 7.82 13.18 -5.88
CA ASP A 562 6.48 12.83 -5.36
C ASP A 562 5.28 12.90 -6.32
N LEU A 563 5.30 13.68 -7.39
CA LEU A 563 4.04 13.93 -8.12
C LEU A 563 3.56 12.78 -9.03
N LEU A 564 4.46 11.93 -9.52
CA LEU A 564 4.12 10.83 -10.45
C LEU A 564 3.58 9.59 -9.75
N MET A 565 4.18 9.24 -8.61
CA MET A 565 3.77 8.08 -7.83
C MET A 565 2.37 8.27 -7.26
N GLN A 566 2.08 9.48 -6.78
CA GLN A 566 0.83 9.84 -6.11
C GLN A 566 -0.42 9.80 -7.00
N GLN A 567 -0.25 9.54 -8.29
CA GLN A 567 -1.38 9.58 -9.22
C GLN A 567 -1.64 8.20 -9.87
N SER A 568 -0.71 7.23 -9.81
CA SER A 568 -0.88 5.91 -10.42
C SER A 568 -2.15 5.19 -9.91
N ARG A 569 -2.76 4.31 -10.69
CA ARG A 569 -3.93 3.55 -10.20
C ARG A 569 -3.57 2.71 -8.98
N ALA A 570 -2.39 2.08 -8.97
CA ALA A 570 -1.90 1.37 -7.80
C ALA A 570 -1.90 2.28 -6.56
N TRP A 571 -1.41 3.52 -6.69
CA TRP A 571 -1.44 4.50 -5.61
C TRP A 571 -2.85 4.92 -5.22
N ARG A 572 -3.71 5.34 -6.17
CA ARG A 572 -5.09 5.77 -5.86
C ARG A 572 -5.92 4.64 -5.26
N THR A 573 -5.74 3.42 -5.75
CA THR A 573 -6.39 2.24 -5.19
C THR A 573 -5.84 1.95 -3.81
N LEU A 574 -4.52 2.01 -3.61
CA LEU A 574 -3.93 1.90 -2.27
C LEU A 574 -4.49 2.98 -1.32
N GLU A 575 -4.71 4.21 -1.81
CA GLU A 575 -5.30 5.32 -1.05
C GLU A 575 -6.75 5.09 -0.63
N ARG A 576 -7.56 4.45 -1.46
CA ARG A 576 -8.94 4.09 -1.08
C ARG A 576 -8.97 2.87 -0.16
N VAL A 577 -8.17 1.85 -0.50
CA VAL A 577 -8.07 0.61 0.29
C VAL A 577 -7.54 0.88 1.71
N GLN A 578 -6.55 1.77 1.88
CA GLN A 578 -6.02 2.09 3.21
C GLN A 578 -7.08 2.67 4.15
N GLU A 579 -8.13 3.34 3.66
CA GLU A 579 -9.21 3.90 4.50
C GLU A 579 -9.97 2.82 5.25
N HIS A 580 -9.93 1.59 4.74
CA HIS A 580 -10.54 0.40 5.32
C HIS A 580 -9.53 -0.49 6.07
N ILE A 581 -8.26 -0.13 6.06
CA ILE A 581 -7.18 -0.94 6.63
C ILE A 581 -6.51 -0.23 7.81
N ILE A 582 -5.97 0.98 7.58
CA ILE A 582 -4.98 1.63 8.45
C ILE A 582 -5.60 2.40 9.63
N PRO A 583 -6.67 3.21 9.46
CA PRO A 583 -7.19 4.04 10.55
C PRO A 583 -7.54 3.21 11.78
N LEU A 584 -7.07 3.66 12.95
CA LEU A 584 -7.42 3.08 14.24
C LEU A 584 -8.48 3.96 14.90
N ASN A 585 -9.72 3.48 14.89
CA ASN A 585 -10.88 4.18 15.44
C ASN A 585 -11.22 3.69 16.87
N LEU A 586 -10.81 2.48 17.22
CA LEU A 586 -11.00 1.90 18.57
C LEU A 586 -9.76 2.12 19.45
N LEU A 587 -9.68 3.29 20.10
CA LEU A 587 -8.51 3.69 20.91
C LEU A 587 -8.60 3.21 22.36
N ASP A 588 -9.73 3.46 23.04
CA ASP A 588 -9.91 3.12 24.47
C ASP A 588 -10.82 1.89 24.66
N PRO A 589 -10.30 0.78 25.22
CA PRO A 589 -11.07 -0.41 25.59
C PRO A 589 -12.24 -0.19 26.55
N ARG A 590 -12.26 0.95 27.26
CA ARG A 590 -13.24 1.29 28.29
C ARG A 590 -14.45 2.06 27.74
N GLU A 591 -14.36 2.55 26.51
CA GLU A 591 -15.46 3.27 25.86
C GLU A 591 -16.61 2.35 25.45
N GLU A 592 -17.84 2.88 25.46
CA GLU A 592 -19.04 2.10 25.11
C GLU A 592 -19.04 1.59 23.65
N ASN A 593 -18.29 2.27 22.78
CA ASN A 593 -18.12 1.95 21.36
C ASN A 593 -17.14 0.78 21.13
N PHE A 594 -16.45 0.26 22.14
CA PHE A 594 -15.49 -0.85 21.99
C PHE A 594 -16.22 -2.20 21.84
N ARG A 595 -16.90 -2.37 20.70
CA ARG A 595 -17.74 -3.51 20.35
C ARG A 595 -17.45 -4.00 18.93
N PRO A 596 -17.70 -5.30 18.60
CA PRO A 596 -17.44 -5.85 17.27
C PRO A 596 -18.09 -5.05 16.13
N GLU A 597 -19.29 -4.53 16.34
CA GLU A 597 -20.08 -3.82 15.32
C GLU A 597 -19.45 -2.48 14.93
N ALA A 598 -18.71 -1.87 15.86
CA ALA A 598 -18.04 -0.59 15.70
C ALA A 598 -16.70 -0.69 14.95
N CYS A 599 -16.18 -1.90 14.70
CA CYS A 599 -14.97 -2.09 13.89
C CYS A 599 -15.23 -1.66 12.44
N ARG A 600 -14.49 -0.65 11.97
CA ARG A 600 -14.61 -0.08 10.62
C ARG A 600 -13.44 -0.45 9.73
N THR A 601 -12.30 -0.78 10.32
CA THR A 601 -11.07 -1.15 9.61
C THR A 601 -10.53 -2.49 10.08
N TYR A 602 -9.62 -3.08 9.29
CA TYR A 602 -8.87 -4.26 9.75
C TYR A 602 -8.01 -3.95 10.99
N HIS A 603 -7.46 -2.74 11.13
CA HIS A 603 -6.75 -2.34 12.34
C HIS A 603 -7.67 -2.30 13.57
N ASP A 604 -8.94 -1.87 13.44
CA ASP A 604 -9.92 -1.93 14.52
C ASP A 604 -10.20 -3.38 14.95
N ILE A 605 -10.36 -4.30 13.99
CA ILE A 605 -10.56 -5.72 14.28
C ILE A 605 -9.36 -6.29 15.04
N THR A 606 -8.15 -6.00 14.58
CA THR A 606 -6.90 -6.42 15.22
C THR A 606 -6.83 -5.91 16.67
N ARG A 607 -7.08 -4.62 16.89
CA ARG A 607 -7.05 -4.01 18.22
C ARG A 607 -8.12 -4.61 19.15
N PHE A 608 -9.33 -4.77 18.64
CA PHE A 608 -10.44 -5.35 19.40
C PHE A 608 -10.14 -6.79 19.81
N ALA A 609 -9.70 -7.62 18.85
CA ALA A 609 -9.43 -9.03 19.09
C ALA A 609 -8.28 -9.23 20.07
N HIS A 610 -7.19 -8.45 19.92
CA HIS A 610 -6.08 -8.48 20.86
C HIS A 610 -6.56 -8.17 22.29
N GLU A 611 -7.28 -7.06 22.48
CA GLU A 611 -7.78 -6.65 23.80
C GLU A 611 -8.72 -7.69 24.42
N LYS A 612 -9.68 -8.21 23.64
CA LYS A 612 -10.62 -9.23 24.15
C LYS A 612 -9.94 -10.57 24.40
N ALA A 613 -8.96 -10.97 23.60
CA ALA A 613 -8.19 -12.19 23.85
C ALA A 613 -7.49 -12.15 25.21
N MET A 614 -6.93 -11.00 25.59
CA MET A 614 -6.34 -10.82 26.92
C MET A 614 -7.39 -10.96 28.04
N ALA A 615 -8.56 -10.35 27.86
CA ALA A 615 -9.64 -10.44 28.84
C ALA A 615 -10.22 -11.87 28.98
N GLU A 616 -10.28 -12.64 27.89
CA GLU A 616 -10.71 -14.04 27.90
C GLU A 616 -9.73 -14.94 28.64
N LEU A 617 -8.43 -14.72 28.43
CA LEU A 617 -7.37 -15.44 29.13
C LEU A 617 -7.40 -15.14 30.65
N PHE A 618 -7.59 -13.88 31.03
CA PHE A 618 -7.69 -13.49 32.44
C PHE A 618 -8.89 -14.13 33.16
N LYS A 619 -10.07 -14.19 32.53
CA LYS A 619 -11.27 -14.82 33.11
C LYS A 619 -11.08 -16.31 33.37
N PHE A 620 -10.29 -16.98 32.54
CA PHE A 620 -10.00 -18.39 32.69
C PHE A 620 -9.25 -18.70 34.01
N SER A 621 -8.44 -17.76 34.51
CA SER A 621 -7.67 -17.94 35.74
C SER A 621 -8.50 -18.06 37.03
N GLN A 622 -9.80 -17.70 36.99
CA GLN A 622 -10.61 -17.51 38.21
C GLN A 622 -11.68 -18.57 38.46
N GLY A 623 -11.85 -19.62 37.62
CA GLY A 623 -13.07 -20.45 37.69
C GLY A 623 -13.03 -21.92 37.24
N GLY A 624 -11.89 -22.62 37.25
CA GLY A 624 -11.79 -24.00 36.73
C GLY A 624 -11.63 -25.11 37.78
N ASN A 625 -12.00 -26.35 37.45
CA ASN A 625 -11.74 -27.55 38.26
C ASN A 625 -10.30 -28.05 37.97
N TYR A 626 -9.28 -27.34 38.44
CA TYR A 626 -7.85 -27.49 38.12
C TYR A 626 -7.16 -28.77 38.65
N ARG A 627 -7.91 -29.71 39.23
CA ARG A 627 -7.34 -30.91 39.89
C ARG A 627 -7.01 -32.05 38.92
N GLU A 628 -7.48 -32.00 37.67
CA GLU A 628 -7.10 -32.96 36.62
C GLU A 628 -5.83 -32.50 35.89
N GLY A 629 -4.83 -33.37 35.77
CA GLY A 629 -3.51 -33.04 35.18
C GLY A 629 -2.54 -32.29 36.12
N ALA A 630 -2.93 -32.03 37.37
CA ALA A 630 -2.13 -31.33 38.36
C ALA A 630 -1.02 -32.20 38.98
N ARG A 631 0.20 -31.65 39.08
CA ARG A 631 1.40 -32.30 39.64
C ARG A 631 1.87 -31.56 40.88
N GLN A 632 2.51 -32.24 41.82
CA GLN A 632 3.01 -31.58 43.03
C GLN A 632 4.31 -30.80 42.74
N PHE A 633 4.36 -29.52 43.10
CA PHE A 633 5.58 -28.72 43.02
C PHE A 633 6.34 -28.76 44.35
N LYS A 634 7.44 -29.52 44.37
CA LYS A 634 8.28 -29.69 45.55
C LYS A 634 9.31 -28.57 45.61
N SER A 635 9.05 -27.59 46.46
CA SER A 635 9.96 -26.48 46.71
C SER A 635 10.42 -26.42 48.16
N LYS A 636 11.34 -25.49 48.45
CA LYS A 636 11.79 -25.18 49.82
C LYS A 636 10.74 -24.42 50.65
N LEU A 637 9.66 -23.95 50.03
CA LEU A 637 8.56 -23.31 50.75
C LEU A 637 7.71 -24.36 51.46
N PRO A 638 7.23 -24.10 52.69
CA PRO A 638 6.31 -24.98 53.40
C PRO A 638 4.86 -24.80 52.90
N LEU A 639 4.67 -24.78 51.58
CA LEU A 639 3.39 -24.66 50.91
C LEU A 639 3.22 -25.84 49.95
N GLU A 640 2.04 -26.42 49.94
CA GLU A 640 1.67 -27.39 48.91
C GLU A 640 1.17 -26.62 47.69
N ILE A 641 1.90 -26.73 46.58
CA ILE A 641 1.62 -26.06 45.30
C ILE A 641 1.45 -27.14 44.24
N PHE A 642 0.41 -27.00 43.40
CA PHE A 642 0.15 -27.89 42.28
C PHE A 642 0.45 -27.21 40.94
N VAL A 643 0.89 -27.96 39.93
CA VAL A 643 1.30 -27.41 38.62
C VAL A 643 0.60 -28.15 37.50
N VAL A 644 0.06 -27.40 36.55
CA VAL A 644 -0.52 -27.90 35.30
C VAL A 644 0.30 -27.33 34.15
N ASP A 645 0.98 -28.19 33.39
CA ASP A 645 1.75 -27.79 32.21
C ASP A 645 0.89 -27.94 30.94
N LEU A 646 0.70 -26.83 30.23
CA LEU A 646 -0.02 -26.74 28.96
C LEU A 646 0.88 -27.05 27.75
N GLY A 647 2.20 -27.17 27.98
CA GLY A 647 3.19 -27.54 26.99
C GLY A 647 4.47 -26.74 27.10
N GLY A 648 5.61 -27.44 27.15
CA GLY A 648 6.95 -26.85 27.12
C GLY A 648 7.33 -26.07 28.39
N GLY A 649 6.52 -26.13 29.46
CA GLY A 649 6.82 -25.52 30.75
C GLY A 649 7.72 -26.38 31.65
N ILE A 650 7.85 -27.67 31.35
CA ILE A 650 8.69 -28.64 32.08
C ILE A 650 9.68 -29.30 31.11
N ARG A 651 10.88 -29.62 31.59
CA ARG A 651 11.86 -30.44 30.86
C ARG A 651 11.26 -31.78 30.42
N PRO A 652 11.56 -32.27 29.20
CA PRO A 652 11.03 -33.55 28.70
C PRO A 652 11.29 -34.73 29.64
N GLU A 653 12.45 -34.76 30.32
CA GLU A 653 12.85 -35.85 31.22
C GLU A 653 12.03 -35.88 32.52
N ALA A 654 11.46 -34.75 32.93
CA ALA A 654 10.60 -34.62 34.11
C ALA A 654 9.11 -34.71 33.75
N SER A 655 8.77 -34.87 32.47
CA SER A 655 7.39 -34.84 31.97
C SER A 655 6.52 -36.03 32.39
N GLU A 656 7.10 -37.14 32.86
CA GLU A 656 6.36 -38.28 33.42
C GLU A 656 6.32 -38.30 34.96
N SER A 657 7.01 -37.37 35.63
CA SER A 657 7.07 -37.32 37.09
C SER A 657 5.81 -36.69 37.70
N ALA A 658 5.29 -37.33 38.75
CA ALA A 658 4.19 -36.79 39.57
C ALA A 658 4.61 -35.62 40.48
N ALA A 659 5.92 -35.40 40.65
CA ALA A 659 6.48 -34.30 41.42
C ALA A 659 7.52 -33.53 40.60
N ILE A 660 7.37 -32.21 40.55
CA ILE A 660 8.20 -31.27 39.78
C ILE A 660 8.98 -30.40 40.76
N ARG A 661 10.25 -30.12 40.46
CA ARG A 661 11.11 -29.24 41.26
C ARG A 661 11.45 -27.96 40.50
N PRO A 662 11.93 -26.89 41.17
CA PRO A 662 12.33 -25.67 40.51
C PRO A 662 13.36 -25.87 39.38
N GLU A 663 14.29 -26.83 39.51
CA GLU A 663 15.29 -27.16 38.49
C GLU A 663 14.70 -27.76 37.18
N ASP A 664 13.48 -28.29 37.25
CA ASP A 664 12.78 -28.94 36.13
C ASP A 664 11.99 -27.94 35.26
N LEU A 665 11.90 -26.67 35.67
CA LEU A 665 11.13 -25.64 34.98
C LEU A 665 11.85 -25.15 33.71
N THR A 666 11.12 -25.17 32.59
CA THR A 666 11.51 -24.52 31.32
C THR A 666 10.61 -23.31 31.00
N SER A 667 9.51 -23.13 31.73
CA SER A 667 8.67 -21.94 31.65
C SER A 667 9.46 -20.69 32.05
N ARG A 668 9.73 -19.81 31.09
CA ARG A 668 10.46 -18.55 31.33
C ARG A 668 9.82 -17.68 32.41
N PRO A 669 8.50 -17.37 32.35
CA PRO A 669 7.90 -16.50 33.35
C PRO A 669 7.90 -17.12 34.74
N LEU A 670 7.55 -18.41 34.87
CA LEU A 670 7.52 -19.06 36.18
C LEU A 670 8.94 -19.16 36.76
N ALA A 671 9.93 -19.52 35.97
CA ALA A 671 11.33 -19.58 36.42
C ALA A 671 11.83 -18.22 36.90
N ALA A 672 11.55 -17.13 36.16
CA ALA A 672 11.94 -15.77 36.54
C ALA A 672 11.30 -15.33 37.86
N TYR A 673 9.98 -15.53 38.00
CA TYR A 673 9.29 -15.28 39.25
C TYR A 673 9.86 -16.12 40.41
N TRP A 674 10.14 -17.40 40.15
CA TRP A 674 10.63 -18.33 41.18
C TRP A 674 12.04 -17.98 41.68
N ARG A 675 12.93 -17.47 40.81
CA ARG A 675 14.25 -16.92 41.24
C ARG A 675 14.08 -15.85 42.32
N GLY A 676 13.08 -14.99 42.17
CA GLY A 676 12.78 -13.93 43.13
C GLY A 676 12.28 -14.47 44.46
N VAL A 677 11.41 -15.48 44.41
CA VAL A 677 10.91 -16.18 45.60
C VAL A 677 12.04 -16.86 46.37
N GLU A 678 12.95 -17.56 45.68
CA GLU A 678 14.08 -18.26 46.28
C GLU A 678 15.15 -17.32 46.86
N ALA A 679 15.36 -16.15 46.23
CA ALA A 679 16.31 -15.15 46.72
C ALA A 679 15.99 -14.66 48.14
N ILE A 680 14.72 -14.60 48.52
CA ILE A 680 14.28 -14.22 49.88
C ILE A 680 14.17 -15.45 50.79
N GLY A 681 13.57 -16.54 50.29
CA GLY A 681 13.31 -17.77 51.05
C GLY A 681 12.24 -17.63 52.14
N TRP A 682 11.88 -18.74 52.80
CA TRP A 682 10.93 -18.73 53.92
C TRP A 682 11.63 -18.45 55.25
N ARG A 683 11.22 -17.39 55.95
CA ARG A 683 11.67 -17.07 57.33
C ARG A 683 10.46 -17.11 58.28
N GLY A 684 10.54 -17.87 59.38
CA GLY A 684 9.48 -18.00 60.41
C GLY A 684 8.89 -19.42 60.56
N ALA A 685 8.14 -19.66 61.65
CA ALA A 685 7.54 -20.97 61.96
C ALA A 685 6.53 -21.44 60.89
N ARG A 686 6.41 -22.77 60.72
CA ARG A 686 5.38 -23.39 59.85
C ARG A 686 3.98 -23.03 60.37
N PRO A 687 3.00 -22.72 59.51
CA PRO A 687 1.64 -22.44 59.96
C PRO A 687 0.98 -23.74 60.42
N LEU A 688 1.05 -24.02 61.72
CA LEU A 688 0.25 -25.04 62.39
C LEU A 688 -0.42 -24.35 63.59
N ASP A 689 -1.51 -23.62 63.36
CA ASP A 689 -2.42 -23.28 64.45
C ASP A 689 -3.86 -23.07 63.95
N LEU A 690 -4.52 -24.18 63.61
CA LEU A 690 -5.95 -24.25 63.27
C LEU A 690 -6.87 -23.75 64.41
N VAL A 691 -6.34 -23.66 65.64
CA VAL A 691 -7.11 -23.27 66.84
C VAL A 691 -7.24 -21.75 66.95
N SER A 692 -6.19 -20.99 66.61
CA SER A 692 -6.26 -19.52 66.47
C SER A 692 -7.11 -19.05 65.28
N PHE A 693 -7.35 -19.92 64.29
CA PHE A 693 -8.16 -19.64 63.10
C PHE A 693 -9.68 -19.63 63.41
N ILE A 694 -10.16 -20.51 64.29
CA ILE A 694 -11.60 -20.64 64.59
C ILE A 694 -12.12 -19.45 65.43
N SER A 695 -11.30 -18.89 66.32
CA SER A 695 -11.69 -17.77 67.19
C SER A 695 -11.88 -16.46 66.42
N VAL A 696 -11.13 -16.23 65.33
CA VAL A 696 -11.23 -15.04 64.49
C VAL A 696 -12.37 -15.17 63.46
N VAL A 697 -12.60 -16.37 62.92
CA VAL A 697 -13.69 -16.64 61.95
C VAL A 697 -15.08 -16.47 62.57
N MET A 698 -15.25 -16.76 63.88
CA MET A 698 -16.51 -16.54 64.59
C MET A 698 -16.90 -15.06 64.74
N GLY A 699 -15.96 -14.12 64.57
CA GLY A 699 -16.20 -12.67 64.71
C GLY A 699 -16.64 -11.96 63.43
N GLY A 700 -16.60 -12.62 62.26
CA GLY A 700 -16.84 -12.01 60.94
C GLY A 700 -17.95 -12.70 60.14
N ALA A 701 -19.01 -13.16 60.80
CA ALA A 701 -20.05 -14.01 60.22
C ALA A 701 -21.11 -13.26 59.38
N SER A 702 -20.71 -12.56 58.31
CA SER A 702 -21.69 -11.90 57.42
C SER A 702 -21.42 -11.98 55.91
N ASP A 703 -20.36 -12.64 55.43
CA ASP A 703 -20.00 -12.60 54.01
C ASP A 703 -19.89 -13.99 53.37
N THR A 704 -20.94 -14.40 52.65
CA THR A 704 -21.07 -15.70 51.97
C THR A 704 -20.10 -15.88 50.80
N GLN A 705 -19.62 -14.79 50.16
CA GLN A 705 -18.60 -14.87 49.09
C GLN A 705 -17.19 -15.18 49.62
N ALA A 706 -16.90 -14.88 50.88
CA ALA A 706 -15.63 -15.22 51.50
C ALA A 706 -15.54 -16.73 51.82
N GLN A 707 -16.68 -17.41 52.03
CA GLN A 707 -16.74 -18.85 52.33
C GLN A 707 -16.39 -19.76 51.16
N ASP A 708 -16.72 -19.40 49.92
CA ASP A 708 -16.32 -20.19 48.73
C ASP A 708 -14.83 -20.06 48.42
N ARG A 709 -14.24 -18.88 48.64
CA ARG A 709 -12.79 -18.61 48.45
C ARG A 709 -11.91 -19.22 49.56
N LEU A 710 -12.51 -19.70 50.64
CA LEU A 710 -11.81 -20.32 51.77
C LEU A 710 -11.28 -21.74 51.46
N GLN A 711 -11.67 -22.35 50.33
CA GLN A 711 -11.36 -23.76 49.98
C GLN A 711 -10.28 -23.96 48.89
N GLU A 712 -9.62 -22.92 48.38
CA GLU A 712 -8.71 -23.04 47.23
C GLU A 712 -7.27 -23.48 47.60
N ASP A 713 -6.75 -24.48 46.87
CA ASP A 713 -5.36 -24.97 46.93
C ASP A 713 -4.40 -24.01 46.19
N ASN A 714 -3.10 -23.96 46.53
CA ASN A 714 -2.14 -23.20 45.70
C ASN A 714 -1.89 -23.93 44.38
N TYR A 715 -2.00 -23.24 43.24
CA TYR A 715 -1.76 -23.87 41.94
C TYR A 715 -1.10 -22.92 40.94
N VAL A 716 -0.40 -23.51 39.96
CA VAL A 716 0.20 -22.85 38.82
C VAL A 716 -0.30 -23.53 37.54
N ILE A 717 -0.78 -22.75 36.58
CA ILE A 717 -0.98 -23.18 35.20
C ILE A 717 0.13 -22.54 34.37
N MET A 718 0.89 -23.30 33.59
CA MET A 718 2.04 -22.76 32.87
C MET A 718 2.22 -23.38 31.49
N ALA A 719 2.95 -22.67 30.63
CA ALA A 719 3.55 -23.16 29.39
C ALA A 719 4.98 -22.61 29.29
N ALA A 720 5.68 -22.88 28.19
CA ALA A 720 7.03 -22.32 27.94
C ALA A 720 7.10 -20.78 28.13
N ASP A 721 6.06 -20.08 27.69
CA ASP A 721 5.94 -18.63 27.55
C ASP A 721 4.81 -18.03 28.41
N TYR A 722 4.08 -18.84 29.18
CA TYR A 722 2.93 -18.40 29.97
C TYR A 722 2.99 -18.93 31.41
N MET A 723 2.53 -18.12 32.38
CA MET A 723 2.23 -18.58 33.74
C MET A 723 0.95 -17.92 34.27
N ASN A 724 0.22 -18.67 35.07
CA ASN A 724 -0.79 -18.20 35.98
C ASN A 724 -0.57 -18.87 37.33
N PHE A 725 -0.14 -18.10 38.33
CA PHE A 725 0.14 -18.58 39.66
C PHE A 725 -0.84 -17.99 40.65
N ALA A 726 -1.72 -18.85 41.19
CA ALA A 726 -2.60 -18.53 42.29
C ALA A 726 -1.99 -19.07 43.59
N THR A 727 -1.68 -18.17 44.52
CA THR A 727 -1.09 -18.53 45.81
C THR A 727 -1.81 -17.88 46.98
N ARG A 728 -1.98 -18.67 48.03
CA ARG A 728 -2.43 -18.25 49.34
C ARG A 728 -1.28 -18.33 50.34
N LEU A 729 -0.86 -17.17 50.81
CA LEU A 729 0.20 -17.01 51.81
C LEU A 729 -0.42 -16.47 53.11
N GLY A 730 -0.87 -17.35 54.00
CA GLY A 730 -1.56 -16.96 55.23
C GLY A 730 -2.95 -16.38 54.95
N TYR A 731 -3.13 -15.08 55.21
CA TYR A 731 -4.38 -14.35 54.94
C TYR A 731 -4.39 -13.61 53.59
N HIS A 732 -3.32 -13.72 52.79
CA HIS A 732 -3.18 -13.03 51.51
C HIS A 732 -3.48 -13.97 50.35
N PHE A 733 -4.27 -13.47 49.41
CA PHE A 733 -4.53 -14.15 48.15
C PHE A 733 -3.88 -13.34 47.03
N THR A 734 -3.01 -14.00 46.29
CA THR A 734 -2.25 -13.38 45.20
C THR A 734 -2.43 -14.23 43.95
N THR A 735 -2.86 -13.59 42.86
CA THR A 735 -2.87 -14.20 41.54
C THR A 735 -1.92 -13.42 40.64
N ILE A 736 -0.96 -14.11 40.04
CA ILE A 736 0.02 -13.53 39.12
C ILE A 736 -0.13 -14.22 37.78
N GLU A 737 -0.39 -13.44 36.74
CA GLU A 737 -0.48 -13.92 35.37
C GLU A 737 0.57 -13.24 34.52
N SER A 738 1.27 -13.98 33.68
CA SER A 738 2.25 -13.41 32.76
C SER A 738 2.37 -14.22 31.48
N PHE A 739 2.53 -13.49 30.39
CA PHE A 739 2.93 -14.01 29.10
C PHE A 739 4.21 -13.29 28.65
N LEU A 740 5.21 -14.04 28.19
CA LEU A 740 6.49 -13.53 27.72
C LEU A 740 6.70 -13.88 26.24
N GLY A 741 6.33 -12.94 25.37
CA GLY A 741 6.44 -13.03 23.90
C GLY A 741 7.30 -11.89 23.33
N ALA A 742 6.92 -11.34 22.17
CA ALA A 742 7.57 -10.13 21.65
C ALA A 742 7.30 -8.90 22.58
N PRO A 743 8.06 -7.79 22.47
CA PRO A 743 7.91 -6.63 23.36
C PRO A 743 6.48 -6.05 23.44
N GLY A 744 5.71 -6.10 22.36
CA GLY A 744 4.31 -5.67 22.32
C GLY A 744 3.28 -6.71 22.79
N GLU A 745 3.71 -7.94 23.06
CA GLU A 745 2.85 -9.06 23.46
C GLU A 745 3.03 -9.43 24.94
N SER A 746 4.21 -9.11 25.49
CA SER A 746 4.58 -9.46 26.85
C SER A 746 3.79 -8.64 27.85
N TYR A 747 3.26 -9.30 28.88
CA TYR A 747 2.59 -8.62 30.00
C TYR A 747 2.77 -9.37 31.31
N ILE A 748 2.62 -8.62 32.42
CA ILE A 748 2.49 -9.16 33.77
C ILE A 748 1.30 -8.48 34.44
N THR A 749 0.41 -9.29 35.00
CA THR A 749 -0.74 -8.84 35.79
C THR A 749 -0.66 -9.44 37.19
N LEU A 750 -0.83 -8.61 38.21
CA LEU A 750 -0.93 -8.98 39.61
C LEU A 750 -2.30 -8.58 40.12
N VAL A 751 -2.99 -9.53 40.76
CA VAL A 751 -4.17 -9.26 41.59
C VAL A 751 -3.86 -9.71 43.01
N TYR A 752 -4.12 -8.82 43.96
CA TYR A 752 -3.75 -9.01 45.36
C TYR A 752 -4.90 -8.62 46.29
N TYR A 753 -5.28 -9.54 47.17
CA TYR A 753 -6.33 -9.35 48.17
C TYR A 753 -5.81 -9.62 49.59
N VAL A 754 -6.21 -8.77 50.55
CA VAL A 754 -5.78 -8.87 51.96
C VAL A 754 -6.93 -9.31 52.86
N GLY A 755 -6.92 -10.56 53.31
CA GLY A 755 -7.71 -11.03 54.45
C GLY A 755 -7.00 -10.80 55.79
N GLY A 756 -7.74 -10.89 56.90
CA GLY A 756 -7.20 -11.11 58.26
C GLY A 756 -6.18 -10.09 58.78
N ALA A 757 -6.64 -8.92 59.23
CA ALA A 757 -5.98 -7.97 60.15
C ALA A 757 -6.89 -6.73 60.34
N ASP A 758 -6.53 -5.81 61.25
CA ASP A 758 -7.17 -4.49 61.38
C ASP A 758 -7.13 -3.70 60.05
N LEU A 759 -8.24 -3.03 59.69
CA LEU A 759 -8.44 -2.40 58.37
C LEU A 759 -7.34 -1.40 58.03
N THR A 760 -6.86 -0.63 59.01
CA THR A 760 -5.81 0.37 58.83
C THR A 760 -4.47 -0.25 58.43
N ARG A 761 -4.13 -1.44 58.96
CA ARG A 761 -2.87 -2.13 58.64
C ARG A 761 -2.89 -2.75 57.25
N ARG A 762 -4.04 -3.32 56.85
CA ARG A 762 -4.25 -3.87 55.50
C ARG A 762 -4.09 -2.81 54.42
N VAL A 763 -4.65 -1.61 54.64
CA VAL A 763 -4.50 -0.48 53.73
C VAL A 763 -3.04 -0.04 53.60
N ARG A 764 -2.28 0.03 54.71
CA ARG A 764 -0.86 0.43 54.69
C ARG A 764 0.02 -0.50 53.85
N ARG A 765 -0.20 -1.82 53.94
CA ARG A 765 0.52 -2.79 53.11
C ARG A 765 0.17 -2.66 51.64
N VAL A 766 -1.10 -2.48 51.32
CA VAL A 766 -1.56 -2.25 49.94
C VAL A 766 -0.92 -0.98 49.36
N LEU A 767 -0.81 0.08 50.17
CA LEU A 767 -0.11 1.32 49.77
C LEU A 767 1.41 1.10 49.56
N PHE A 768 2.06 0.32 50.42
CA PHE A 768 3.47 -0.08 50.22
C PHE A 768 3.65 -0.84 48.90
N LEU A 769 2.83 -1.86 48.65
CA LEU A 769 2.88 -2.63 47.40
C LEU A 769 2.63 -1.74 46.18
N ALA A 770 1.61 -0.88 46.24
CA ALA A 770 1.31 0.07 45.17
C ALA A 770 2.47 1.02 44.87
N LYS A 771 3.16 1.48 45.92
CA LYS A 771 4.32 2.37 45.79
C LYS A 771 5.49 1.67 45.09
N VAL A 772 5.83 0.46 45.50
CA VAL A 772 6.89 -0.34 44.84
C VAL A 772 6.52 -0.66 43.41
N LEU A 773 5.28 -1.10 43.15
CA LEU A 773 4.84 -1.49 41.82
C LEU A 773 4.85 -0.31 40.83
N ARG A 774 4.46 0.90 41.27
CA ARG A 774 4.57 2.11 40.44
C ARG A 774 6.02 2.46 40.10
N GLN A 775 6.96 2.25 41.02
CA GLN A 775 8.39 2.45 40.77
C GLN A 775 8.95 1.41 39.77
N LEU A 776 8.34 0.23 39.70
CA LEU A 776 8.64 -0.83 38.73
C LEU A 776 7.85 -0.67 37.42
N ASP A 777 7.26 0.51 37.16
CA ASP A 777 6.48 0.86 35.97
C ASP A 777 5.13 0.14 35.81
N PHE A 778 4.60 -0.47 36.87
CA PHE A 778 3.24 -1.04 36.82
C PHE A 778 2.18 0.07 36.92
N ARG A 779 1.14 -0.04 36.09
CA ARG A 779 -0.13 0.66 36.27
C ARG A 779 -0.90 0.00 37.42
N VAL A 780 -1.12 0.73 38.51
CA VAL A 780 -1.75 0.20 39.74
C VAL A 780 -3.11 0.85 40.01
N GLU A 781 -4.14 0.02 40.16
CA GLU A 781 -5.49 0.38 40.59
C GLU A 781 -5.77 -0.17 42.00
N LEU A 782 -6.29 0.69 42.89
CA LEU A 782 -6.60 0.36 44.28
C LEU A 782 -8.11 0.39 44.50
N LYS A 783 -8.66 -0.65 45.14
CA LYS A 783 -10.09 -0.71 45.49
C LYS A 783 -10.25 -1.27 46.91
N GLY A 784 -10.31 -0.38 47.90
CA GLY A 784 -10.38 -0.76 49.31
C GLY A 784 -9.08 -1.42 49.78
N ASP A 785 -9.15 -2.68 50.19
CA ASP A 785 -8.02 -3.53 50.60
C ASP A 785 -7.51 -4.48 49.50
N SER A 786 -7.91 -4.21 48.24
CA SER A 786 -7.45 -4.94 47.06
C SER A 786 -6.59 -4.07 46.14
N LEU A 787 -5.64 -4.72 45.48
CA LEU A 787 -4.69 -4.13 44.55
C LEU A 787 -4.67 -4.92 43.25
N THR A 788 -4.82 -4.21 42.14
CA THR A 788 -4.61 -4.73 40.79
C THR A 788 -3.47 -3.95 40.16
N ALA A 789 -2.48 -4.63 39.60
CA ALA A 789 -1.34 -4.01 38.95
C ALA A 789 -1.04 -4.68 37.61
N ARG A 790 -0.65 -3.89 36.60
CA ARG A 790 -0.34 -4.38 35.26
C ARG A 790 0.81 -3.64 34.59
N ILE A 791 1.66 -4.37 33.89
CA ILE A 791 2.72 -3.85 33.00
C ILE A 791 2.70 -4.61 31.67
N ASP A 792 2.96 -3.91 30.58
CA ASP A 792 3.06 -4.41 29.20
C ASP A 792 3.94 -3.46 28.36
N GLY A 793 4.40 -3.92 27.18
CA GLY A 793 5.13 -3.07 26.23
C GLY A 793 6.66 -3.01 26.40
N TYR A 794 7.25 -3.89 27.21
CA TYR A 794 8.69 -3.96 27.45
C TYR A 794 9.31 -5.23 26.84
N ASP A 795 10.63 -5.20 26.60
CA ASP A 795 11.38 -6.35 26.11
C ASP A 795 11.40 -7.52 27.12
N LEU A 796 11.77 -8.70 26.62
CA LEU A 796 11.78 -9.95 27.38
C LEU A 796 12.67 -9.91 28.62
N GLU A 797 13.85 -9.29 28.55
CA GLU A 797 14.80 -9.24 29.67
C GLU A 797 14.25 -8.35 30.79
N THR A 798 13.72 -7.19 30.43
CA THR A 798 13.04 -6.29 31.36
C THR A 798 11.87 -6.99 32.02
N MET A 799 11.03 -7.70 31.26
CA MET A 799 9.86 -8.41 31.81
C MET A 799 10.24 -9.54 32.76
N GLU A 800 11.29 -10.31 32.47
CA GLU A 800 11.83 -11.31 33.39
C GLU A 800 12.36 -10.68 34.69
N ASN A 801 13.07 -9.54 34.60
CA ASN A 801 13.56 -8.81 35.75
C ASN A 801 12.41 -8.26 36.63
N ARG A 802 11.30 -7.83 36.02
CA ARG A 802 10.09 -7.39 36.73
C ARG A 802 9.38 -8.56 37.41
N LEU A 803 9.31 -9.74 36.79
CA LEU A 803 8.80 -10.96 37.44
C LEU A 803 9.65 -11.40 38.64
N GLU A 804 10.97 -11.33 38.52
CA GLU A 804 11.87 -11.63 39.64
C GLU A 804 11.66 -10.64 40.80
N ALA A 805 11.56 -9.35 40.50
CA ALA A 805 11.25 -8.31 41.49
C ALA A 805 9.91 -8.59 42.19
N LEU A 806 8.89 -8.99 41.42
CA LEU A 806 7.57 -9.33 41.93
C LEU A 806 7.63 -10.52 42.89
N GLY A 807 8.37 -11.58 42.56
CA GLY A 807 8.59 -12.72 43.45
C GLY A 807 9.22 -12.33 44.79
N ARG A 808 10.22 -11.45 44.78
CA ARG A 808 10.83 -10.89 45.99
C ARG A 808 9.83 -10.07 46.80
N LEU A 809 9.10 -9.19 46.13
CA LEU A 809 8.13 -8.28 46.75
C LEU A 809 7.03 -9.04 47.48
N ILE A 810 6.46 -10.08 46.86
CA ILE A 810 5.42 -10.90 47.49
C ILE A 810 5.95 -11.59 48.74
N MET A 811 7.17 -12.14 48.68
CA MET A 811 7.80 -12.80 49.84
C MET A 811 8.12 -11.84 50.99
N VAL A 812 8.64 -10.65 50.69
CA VAL A 812 8.91 -9.60 51.70
C VAL A 812 7.60 -9.11 52.33
N SER A 813 6.55 -8.96 51.53
CA SER A 813 5.28 -8.41 52.00
C SER A 813 4.58 -9.29 53.03
N LYS A 814 4.79 -10.62 52.99
CA LYS A 814 4.05 -11.67 53.70
C LYS A 814 3.72 -11.40 55.18
N GLN A 815 4.60 -10.74 55.95
CA GLN A 815 4.42 -10.51 57.39
C GLN A 815 4.33 -9.02 57.78
N LEU A 816 4.29 -8.11 56.79
CA LEU A 816 4.33 -6.67 57.06
C LEU A 816 3.08 -6.17 57.82
N ASP A 817 1.93 -6.85 57.72
CA ASP A 817 0.71 -6.45 58.45
C ASP A 817 0.84 -6.56 59.98
N MET A 818 1.78 -7.38 60.47
CA MET A 818 2.04 -7.51 61.90
C MET A 818 2.97 -6.41 62.43
N THR A 819 3.77 -5.79 61.55
CA THR A 819 4.81 -4.82 61.93
C THR A 819 4.52 -3.38 61.48
N MET A 820 3.69 -3.17 60.45
CA MET A 820 3.32 -1.85 59.92
C MET A 820 2.29 -1.12 60.81
N ASN A 821 2.76 -0.59 61.93
CA ASN A 821 1.93 0.14 62.90
C ASN A 821 1.84 1.67 62.66
N SER A 822 2.63 2.24 61.75
CA SER A 822 2.63 3.67 61.40
C SER A 822 2.88 3.91 59.91
N ASP A 823 2.44 5.06 59.40
CA ASP A 823 2.60 5.42 57.99
C ASP A 823 4.08 5.68 57.61
N ALA A 824 4.90 6.12 58.58
CA ALA A 824 6.34 6.32 58.39
C ALA A 824 7.09 5.02 58.03
N LEU A 825 6.58 3.87 58.47
CA LEU A 825 7.17 2.57 58.14
C LEU A 825 6.94 2.16 56.68
N ILE A 826 5.92 2.72 56.00
CA ILE A 826 5.72 2.47 54.56
C ILE A 826 6.95 2.96 53.78
N GLU A 827 7.46 4.15 54.14
CA GLU A 827 8.64 4.73 53.51
C GLU A 827 9.90 3.93 53.82
N ASP A 828 10.12 3.56 55.09
CA ASP A 828 11.29 2.77 55.50
C ASP A 828 11.33 1.40 54.79
N TYR A 829 10.21 0.67 54.73
CA TYR A 829 10.15 -0.59 53.99
C TYR A 829 10.30 -0.41 52.49
N TYR A 830 9.75 0.68 51.91
CA TYR A 830 9.94 1.02 50.50
C TYR A 830 11.43 1.24 50.19
N GLN A 831 12.11 2.09 50.95
CA GLN A 831 13.53 2.39 50.74
C GLN A 831 14.40 1.15 50.92
N ARG A 832 14.13 0.30 51.93
CA ARG A 832 14.84 -0.97 52.12
C ARG A 832 14.64 -1.94 50.96
N PHE A 833 13.42 -2.02 50.41
CA PHE A 833 13.14 -2.89 49.28
C PHE A 833 13.91 -2.43 48.04
N ILE A 834 13.86 -1.14 47.70
CA ILE A 834 14.58 -0.57 46.56
C ILE A 834 16.09 -0.74 46.73
N ALA A 835 16.66 -0.42 47.91
CA ALA A 835 18.09 -0.60 48.18
C ALA A 835 18.54 -2.08 48.09
N SER A 836 17.67 -3.03 48.44
CA SER A 836 17.95 -4.46 48.29
C SER A 836 17.85 -4.97 46.85
N TYR A 837 17.19 -4.21 45.98
CA TYR A 837 17.00 -4.50 44.56
C TYR A 837 18.13 -3.87 43.71
N ASP A 838 18.58 -2.66 44.04
CA ASP A 838 19.65 -1.90 43.35
C ASP A 838 21.08 -2.41 43.58
N LEU A 839 21.29 -3.53 44.28
CA LEU A 839 22.63 -4.13 44.45
C LEU A 839 23.12 -4.94 43.22
N LYS A 840 22.43 -4.83 42.09
CA LYS A 840 22.88 -5.34 40.77
C LYS A 840 22.36 -4.43 39.64
N VAL A 841 23.03 -3.31 39.42
CA VAL A 841 23.16 -2.70 38.07
C VAL A 841 24.61 -2.81 37.67
#